data_AF-A0A260ZCF9-F1
#
_entry.id   AF-A0A260ZCF9-F1
#
_cell.length_a   1.000
_cell.length_b   1.000
_cell.length_c   1.000
_cell.angle_alpha   90.00
_cell.angle_beta   90.00
_cell.angle_gamma   90.00
#
_symmetry.space_group_name_H-M   'P 1'
#
loop_
_entity.id
_entity.type
_entity.pdbx_description
1 polymer ?
#
loop_
_entity_poly.entity_id
_entity_poly.type
_entity_poly.pdbx_seq_one_letter_code
_entity_poly.pdbx_strand_id
1 'polypeptide(L)'
;MSINDGETVEIAPRPPSNNAEFYENGSTGSRAANVEWVEIVEPQSRQTMYANLVTGQCAWEPPTGANVKTTHQNQWWELFDSKTGRYYYYNASSSVTKWQKPTGTDIDIIPLAKLQTLKENTEGGASAKIRRTCETQTSPSVRRVANKVVTGPVFAQNISPETGVVTFRSNSQNSQNTLNGMQSSFEWMSLDEELSERAASEYGANPPSTRNGPPYGAFPTAASASSTLSHAPSSDSIPARSSRSASPPVTGRKSLFSSVTSTKSKNKNGWSKDAPKNSLTQPDNKQLRKETTALFKLIQSYMGDRKSKTSPEQVALSFCELAVKKPEIADEAIALLMQQLSDNEKPDSLRRGWELLTIVLAFIFPTETISEKLNEFLNKHLDPIFDLPEVSTSYFSQQCIKRLSKVIARLKPTLSTIQETKIHIFRPPLFSASLEELMQMQSEKFPELKLPWLLTTLIELLYQSGGRRTEGLFRVAGDPEQLATARGQLDGWLAPKMHDANVPAGLLKLWLRQLPVPLILPNLYQRALVASDTPAEAIRLVDLLPEINRLVLVRVIALLQDLSREEVVAKTKMDTSNLAMVIAPNILRCESEDPRVIFENTRREMSFLKVLIINYDTTFIQNGYKMDIEDIVGRGPVGSRDAAEIKIRTRKQLPKEKEDVPNVDSMVPGVGQKVWVRTWGCSHNTSDSEYMAGLLQQAGYDVLKEGEAADVWVLNSCTVKTPSEQQANNLVVQGQEQGKKIIMAGCVSQAAPSEPWLQNVSIVGVKQIDRIVEVVEETLKGNKVRLLTRNRPDALLSLPKMRKNELIEVLSISTGCLNNCTYCKTKMARGDLVSYPLEDLVEQARAAFHDEGVKELWLTSEDLGAWGRDINLVLPDLLNALVKVIPDGSMMRLGMTNPPYILDHLEEIAEILNHPKVYAFLHIPVQSASDAVLTDMKREYSRRHFEQIADYMIEHVPNIYIATDMILAFPTETLEDFEESMELVRKYKFPSLFINQYYPRSGTPAARLKKIDTIEARKRTAAMSELFRTYTRFTEDRIGEIHNVLVTEVAADKLHGVGHNKSYEQILVPLEHCKMGEWIEVRITSVTKFSMISTPTSLSEVTAQHWTDSPNWMYFYPMTFFLLLLVTLYSIDRFISPGFLEEWLPFLADTETDNDMWMHGPNAGDNDDVVFYE
;
A
#
# COMPACT_ATOMS: atom_id res chain seq x y z
N MET A 1 -55.59 -29.70 5.23
CA MET A 1 -56.66 -29.35 6.20
C MET A 1 -56.34 -27.93 6.66
N SER A 2 -57.18 -26.93 6.36
CA SER A 2 -58.46 -26.62 7.04
C SER A 2 -58.21 -25.96 8.41
N ILE A 3 -58.80 -24.82 8.78
CA ILE A 3 -59.97 -24.11 8.20
C ILE A 3 -59.99 -22.64 8.71
N ASN A 4 -60.37 -21.65 7.86
CA ASN A 4 -61.12 -20.39 8.15
C ASN A 4 -60.59 -19.35 9.19
N ASP A 5 -61.02 -18.07 9.26
CA ASP A 5 -61.82 -17.18 8.39
C ASP A 5 -61.60 -15.68 8.74
N GLY A 6 -61.98 -14.76 7.83
CA GLY A 6 -62.49 -13.40 8.13
C GLY A 6 -61.44 -12.28 8.34
N GLU A 7 -61.16 -11.37 7.40
CA GLU A 7 -62.00 -10.26 6.85
C GLU A 7 -62.20 -9.05 7.80
N THR A 8 -62.12 -7.77 7.39
CA THR A 8 -62.08 -7.15 6.03
C THR A 8 -61.52 -5.69 6.03
N VAL A 9 -61.18 -5.18 4.81
CA VAL A 9 -61.28 -3.75 4.35
C VAL A 9 -60.30 -2.70 4.96
N GLU A 10 -59.61 -1.79 4.25
CA GLU A 10 -59.32 -1.50 2.82
C GLU A 10 -58.01 -0.62 2.77
N ILE A 11 -57.34 -0.23 1.66
CA ILE A 11 -57.72 0.34 0.33
C ILE A 11 -56.73 -0.11 -0.77
N ALA A 12 -57.15 -0.07 -2.04
CA ALA A 12 -56.49 -0.67 -3.23
C ALA A 12 -55.22 0.03 -3.80
N PRO A 13 -54.41 -0.68 -4.64
CA PRO A 13 -53.06 -0.24 -5.11
C PRO A 13 -53.01 0.28 -6.57
N ARG A 14 -51.78 0.51 -7.10
CA ARG A 14 -51.49 0.75 -8.54
C ARG A 14 -50.51 -0.29 -9.13
N PRO A 15 -50.65 -0.68 -10.42
CA PRO A 15 -49.86 -1.73 -11.07
C PRO A 15 -48.51 -1.27 -11.68
N PRO A 16 -47.63 -2.20 -12.12
CA PRO A 16 -46.21 -1.93 -12.39
C PRO A 16 -45.84 -1.66 -13.87
N SER A 17 -44.56 -1.35 -14.09
CA SER A 17 -43.91 -1.05 -15.38
C SER A 17 -43.12 -2.23 -15.96
N ASN A 18 -43.08 -2.38 -17.30
CA ASN A 18 -42.06 -3.21 -17.97
C ASN A 18 -41.83 -2.81 -19.46
N ASN A 19 -40.74 -3.35 -20.04
CA ASN A 19 -40.08 -2.95 -21.30
C ASN A 19 -40.86 -3.17 -22.62
N ALA A 20 -40.49 -2.41 -23.69
CA ALA A 20 -40.52 -2.83 -25.12
C ALA A 20 -39.73 -1.84 -26.03
N GLU A 21 -39.48 -2.20 -27.30
CA GLU A 21 -38.58 -1.52 -28.25
C GLU A 21 -39.28 -0.91 -29.51
N PHE A 22 -38.48 -0.17 -30.32
CA PHE A 22 -38.58 0.13 -31.77
C PHE A 22 -39.90 0.57 -32.45
N TYR A 23 -39.84 1.69 -33.20
CA TYR A 23 -40.08 1.74 -34.66
C TYR A 23 -39.66 3.12 -35.26
N GLU A 24 -39.54 3.24 -36.59
CA GLU A 24 -39.02 4.43 -37.30
C GLU A 24 -39.94 4.87 -38.49
N ASN A 25 -39.85 6.16 -38.86
CA ASN A 25 -40.38 6.84 -40.07
C ASN A 25 -41.90 7.17 -40.15
N GLY A 26 -42.23 8.38 -40.64
CA GLY A 26 -43.64 8.86 -40.75
C GLY A 26 -43.95 10.28 -41.29
N SER A 27 -43.02 10.97 -41.97
CA SER A 27 -43.24 12.16 -42.83
C SER A 27 -44.11 13.38 -42.40
N THR A 28 -43.44 14.54 -42.30
CA THR A 28 -43.89 15.89 -42.72
C THR A 28 -45.11 16.58 -42.10
N GLY A 29 -44.85 17.64 -41.32
CA GLY A 29 -45.76 18.77 -41.07
C GLY A 29 -44.96 20.07 -40.90
N SER A 30 -44.90 20.93 -41.92
CA SER A 30 -43.98 22.08 -41.94
C SER A 30 -44.62 23.39 -41.47
N ARG A 31 -44.19 23.90 -40.29
CA ARG A 31 -43.92 25.34 -40.04
C ARG A 31 -43.40 25.64 -38.61
N ALA A 32 -42.10 25.48 -38.42
CA ALA A 32 -41.32 26.25 -37.45
C ALA A 32 -39.96 26.52 -38.08
N ALA A 33 -39.56 27.78 -38.24
CA ALA A 33 -38.25 28.12 -38.77
C ALA A 33 -37.18 27.95 -37.69
N ASN A 34 -35.94 27.59 -38.08
CA ASN A 34 -34.80 27.63 -37.17
C ASN A 34 -34.54 29.08 -36.75
N VAL A 35 -35.00 29.45 -35.55
CA VAL A 35 -34.68 30.71 -34.89
C VAL A 35 -33.33 30.52 -34.18
N GLU A 36 -32.25 30.87 -34.87
CA GLU A 36 -30.90 30.75 -34.33
C GLU A 36 -30.58 31.86 -33.33
N TRP A 37 -31.12 33.06 -33.54
CA TRP A 37 -30.78 34.28 -32.79
C TRP A 37 -31.98 34.86 -32.03
N VAL A 38 -31.74 35.28 -30.79
CA VAL A 38 -32.73 35.94 -29.92
C VAL A 38 -32.22 37.28 -29.41
N GLU A 39 -33.12 38.24 -29.28
CA GLU A 39 -32.90 39.51 -28.58
C GLU A 39 -32.95 39.31 -27.05
N ILE A 40 -32.00 39.91 -26.34
CA ILE A 40 -31.87 39.87 -24.87
C ILE A 40 -31.58 41.30 -24.39
N VAL A 41 -32.40 41.83 -23.49
CA VAL A 41 -32.23 43.19 -22.94
C VAL A 41 -31.57 43.12 -21.56
N GLU A 42 -30.29 43.49 -21.45
CA GLU A 42 -29.53 43.31 -20.21
C GLU A 42 -30.19 44.05 -19.02
N PRO A 43 -30.56 43.36 -17.90
CA PRO A 43 -31.39 43.97 -16.86
C PRO A 43 -30.79 45.17 -16.13
N GLN A 44 -29.47 45.34 -16.15
CA GLN A 44 -28.78 46.42 -15.43
C GLN A 44 -28.54 47.67 -16.30
N SER A 45 -28.16 47.50 -17.57
CA SER A 45 -27.92 48.61 -18.50
C SER A 45 -29.14 49.00 -19.35
N ARG A 46 -30.12 48.08 -19.47
CA ARG A 46 -31.22 48.11 -20.45
C ARG A 46 -30.76 48.16 -21.91
N GLN A 47 -29.53 47.74 -22.21
CA GLN A 47 -29.05 47.64 -23.58
C GLN A 47 -29.46 46.29 -24.20
N THR A 48 -29.92 46.34 -25.44
CA THR A 48 -30.20 45.14 -26.26
C THR A 48 -28.88 44.51 -26.71
N MET A 49 -28.78 43.19 -26.59
CA MET A 49 -27.82 42.34 -27.26
C MET A 49 -28.54 41.20 -27.99
N TYR A 50 -27.86 40.57 -28.95
CA TYR A 50 -28.36 39.42 -29.70
C TYR A 50 -27.49 38.20 -29.38
N ALA A 51 -28.11 37.08 -29.04
CA ALA A 51 -27.40 35.84 -28.73
C ALA A 51 -27.88 34.68 -29.60
N ASN A 52 -26.94 33.86 -30.06
CA ASN A 52 -27.24 32.64 -30.80
C ASN A 52 -27.39 31.45 -29.84
N LEU A 53 -28.57 30.84 -29.82
CA LEU A 53 -28.89 29.75 -28.87
C LEU A 53 -28.21 28.41 -29.20
N VAL A 54 -27.61 28.29 -30.40
CA VAL A 54 -26.95 27.07 -30.89
C VAL A 54 -25.42 27.20 -30.84
N THR A 55 -24.87 28.34 -31.26
CA THR A 55 -23.40 28.56 -31.33
C THR A 55 -22.83 29.28 -30.12
N GLY A 56 -23.67 29.86 -29.26
CA GLY A 56 -23.25 30.64 -28.08
C GLY A 56 -22.60 31.99 -28.39
N GLN A 57 -22.63 32.44 -29.65
CA GLN A 57 -22.13 33.75 -30.05
C GLN A 57 -23.07 34.88 -29.58
N CYS A 58 -22.50 35.97 -29.08
CA CYS A 58 -23.25 37.19 -28.74
C CYS A 58 -22.73 38.38 -29.54
N ALA A 59 -23.64 39.25 -29.99
CA ALA A 59 -23.36 40.47 -30.73
C ALA A 59 -24.19 41.65 -30.17
N TRP A 60 -23.63 42.86 -30.21
CA TRP A 60 -24.34 44.09 -29.81
C TRP A 60 -25.10 44.75 -30.97
N GLU A 61 -24.80 44.35 -32.21
CA GLU A 61 -25.50 44.73 -33.43
C GLU A 61 -26.22 43.51 -34.02
N PRO A 62 -27.37 43.67 -34.70
CA PRO A 62 -28.14 42.55 -35.22
C PRO A 62 -27.37 41.87 -36.39
N PRO A 63 -27.13 40.54 -36.34
CA PRO A 63 -26.33 39.85 -37.35
C PRO A 63 -26.98 39.91 -38.74
N THR A 64 -26.22 40.39 -39.72
CA THR A 64 -26.70 40.71 -41.06
C THR A 64 -27.20 39.48 -41.82
N GLY A 65 -28.50 39.46 -42.13
CA GLY A 65 -29.15 38.36 -42.85
C GLY A 65 -29.65 37.21 -41.98
N ALA A 66 -29.41 37.24 -40.66
CA ALA A 66 -29.93 36.25 -39.73
C ALA A 66 -31.37 36.53 -39.30
N ASN A 67 -32.12 35.49 -38.94
CA ASN A 67 -33.50 35.61 -38.50
C ASN A 67 -33.56 35.74 -36.96
N VAL A 68 -33.94 36.92 -36.46
CA VAL A 68 -33.84 37.31 -35.05
C VAL A 68 -35.22 37.42 -34.41
N LYS A 69 -35.44 36.75 -33.27
CA LYS A 69 -36.67 36.87 -32.47
C LYS A 69 -36.54 38.00 -31.44
N THR A 70 -37.42 38.99 -31.51
CA THR A 70 -37.42 40.16 -30.62
C THR A 70 -38.10 39.90 -29.27
N THR A 71 -37.85 40.78 -28.30
CA THR A 71 -38.33 40.64 -26.92
C THR A 71 -39.82 41.01 -26.81
N HIS A 72 -40.60 40.17 -26.13
CA HIS A 72 -42.04 40.38 -25.91
C HIS A 72 -42.40 40.26 -24.42
N GLN A 73 -43.51 40.86 -23.99
CA GLN A 73 -43.87 41.00 -22.56
C GLN A 73 -44.02 39.66 -21.82
N ASN A 74 -44.46 38.60 -22.51
CA ASN A 74 -44.60 37.26 -21.94
C ASN A 74 -43.33 36.38 -22.05
N GLN A 75 -42.18 36.95 -22.42
CA GLN A 75 -40.92 36.20 -22.52
C GLN A 75 -40.30 35.98 -21.14
N TRP A 76 -39.94 34.73 -20.83
CA TRP A 76 -39.20 34.33 -19.63
C TRP A 76 -37.86 33.71 -20.01
N TRP A 77 -36.86 33.90 -19.18
CA TRP A 77 -35.53 33.29 -19.33
C TRP A 77 -35.36 32.23 -18.27
N GLU A 78 -35.09 31.00 -18.70
CA GLU A 78 -34.70 29.89 -17.84
C GLU A 78 -33.18 29.97 -17.62
N LEU A 79 -32.81 30.24 -16.37
CA LEU A 79 -31.45 30.48 -15.89
C LEU A 79 -31.09 29.46 -14.82
N PHE A 80 -29.81 29.15 -14.65
CA PHE A 80 -29.31 28.25 -13.62
C PHE A 80 -28.59 29.03 -12.52
N ASP A 81 -28.88 28.71 -11.25
CA ASP A 81 -28.12 29.18 -10.09
C ASP A 81 -27.14 28.10 -9.63
N SER A 82 -25.85 28.33 -9.90
CA SER A 82 -24.75 27.44 -9.51
C SER A 82 -24.51 27.34 -8.01
N LYS A 83 -25.17 28.17 -7.17
CA LYS A 83 -25.10 28.05 -5.69
C LYS A 83 -26.15 27.13 -5.09
N THR A 84 -27.33 27.03 -5.70
CA THR A 84 -28.42 26.14 -5.23
C THR A 84 -28.59 24.89 -6.10
N GLY A 85 -27.94 24.82 -7.26
CA GLY A 85 -28.03 23.70 -8.20
C GLY A 85 -29.39 23.60 -8.88
N ARG A 86 -30.09 24.74 -9.05
CA ARG A 86 -31.49 24.79 -9.49
C ARG A 86 -31.70 25.82 -10.58
N TYR A 87 -32.68 25.54 -11.44
CA TYR A 87 -33.17 26.49 -12.43
C TYR A 87 -34.13 27.50 -11.80
N TYR A 88 -34.09 28.73 -12.27
CA TYR A 88 -35.06 29.78 -11.99
C TYR A 88 -35.45 30.51 -13.27
N TYR A 89 -36.58 31.20 -13.23
CA TYR A 89 -37.21 31.81 -14.38
C TYR A 89 -37.37 33.32 -14.14
N TYR A 90 -36.84 34.14 -15.03
CA TYR A 90 -36.89 35.60 -14.93
C TYR A 90 -37.60 36.22 -16.14
N ASN A 91 -38.57 37.11 -15.93
CA ASN A 91 -39.22 37.86 -17.00
C ASN A 91 -38.66 39.28 -17.05
N ALA A 92 -37.97 39.63 -18.13
CA ALA A 92 -37.28 40.92 -18.25
C ALA A 92 -38.25 42.13 -18.27
N SER A 93 -39.44 41.98 -18.86
CA SER A 93 -40.42 43.07 -18.99
C SER A 93 -41.13 43.44 -17.68
N SER A 94 -41.37 42.47 -16.80
CA SER A 94 -41.99 42.67 -15.48
C SER A 94 -40.99 42.66 -14.31
N SER A 95 -39.73 42.28 -14.58
CA SER A 95 -38.67 42.09 -13.58
C SER A 95 -38.99 41.05 -12.48
N VAL A 96 -39.91 40.12 -12.73
CA VAL A 96 -40.31 39.07 -11.77
C VAL A 96 -39.42 37.83 -11.92
N THR A 97 -38.95 37.30 -10.78
CA THR A 97 -38.22 36.02 -10.69
C THR A 97 -39.09 34.94 -10.02
N LYS A 98 -39.09 33.71 -10.56
CA LYS A 98 -39.79 32.55 -10.00
C LYS A 98 -38.90 31.30 -10.00
N TRP A 99 -38.99 30.48 -8.95
CA TRP A 99 -38.28 29.19 -8.85
C TRP A 99 -39.05 28.00 -9.42
N GLN A 100 -40.28 28.23 -9.90
CA GLN A 100 -41.12 27.24 -10.59
C GLN A 100 -41.32 27.68 -12.04
N LYS A 101 -41.36 26.72 -12.97
CA LYS A 101 -41.53 26.97 -14.40
C LYS A 101 -42.89 27.63 -14.66
N PRO A 102 -42.96 28.83 -15.27
CA PRO A 102 -44.23 29.45 -15.61
C PRO A 102 -45.00 28.61 -16.63
N THR A 103 -46.29 28.40 -16.39
CA THR A 103 -47.19 27.59 -17.24
C THR A 103 -48.37 28.41 -17.74
N GLY A 104 -48.60 28.40 -19.05
CA GLY A 104 -49.67 29.13 -19.73
C GLY A 104 -49.48 29.02 -21.25
N THR A 105 -50.54 29.21 -22.03
CA THR A 105 -50.54 29.05 -23.50
C THR A 105 -49.68 30.09 -24.22
N ASP A 106 -49.61 31.30 -23.68
CA ASP A 106 -48.97 32.46 -24.33
C ASP A 106 -47.62 32.81 -23.68
N ILE A 107 -46.91 31.83 -23.10
CA ILE A 107 -45.64 32.00 -22.40
C ILE A 107 -44.48 31.48 -23.25
N ASP A 108 -43.52 32.35 -23.54
CA ASP A 108 -42.32 32.03 -24.34
C ASP A 108 -41.11 31.88 -23.40
N ILE A 109 -40.43 30.72 -23.38
CA ILE A 109 -39.31 30.45 -22.46
C ILE A 109 -38.01 30.23 -23.23
N ILE A 110 -37.03 31.11 -23.01
CA ILE A 110 -35.69 31.03 -23.61
C ILE A 110 -34.73 30.31 -22.64
N PRO A 111 -34.08 29.19 -23.04
CA PRO A 111 -33.20 28.38 -22.20
C PRO A 111 -31.77 28.95 -22.09
N LEU A 112 -31.63 30.15 -21.51
CA LEU A 112 -30.35 30.84 -21.35
C LEU A 112 -29.36 30.12 -20.43
N ALA A 113 -29.79 29.15 -19.62
CA ALA A 113 -28.92 28.30 -18.82
C ALA A 113 -27.85 27.54 -19.66
N LYS A 114 -28.15 27.20 -20.92
CA LYS A 114 -27.14 26.65 -21.86
C LYS A 114 -26.07 27.69 -22.23
N LEU A 115 -26.44 28.96 -22.33
CA LEU A 115 -25.48 30.03 -22.60
C LEU A 115 -24.66 30.40 -21.36
N GLN A 116 -25.22 30.32 -20.15
CA GLN A 116 -24.44 30.48 -18.91
C GLN A 116 -23.31 29.45 -18.82
N THR A 117 -23.62 28.17 -19.02
CA THR A 117 -22.64 27.07 -18.96
C THR A 117 -21.62 27.12 -20.10
N LEU A 118 -22.00 27.56 -21.31
CA LEU A 118 -21.03 27.84 -22.37
C LEU A 118 -20.12 29.04 -22.01
N LYS A 119 -20.68 30.11 -21.44
CA LYS A 119 -19.95 31.35 -21.13
C LYS A 119 -18.99 31.23 -19.95
N GLU A 120 -19.31 30.41 -18.94
CA GLU A 120 -18.39 30.07 -17.85
C GLU A 120 -17.11 29.38 -18.35
N ASN A 121 -17.17 28.65 -19.47
CA ASN A 121 -16.00 28.05 -20.11
C ASN A 121 -15.13 29.06 -20.89
N THR A 122 -15.68 30.20 -21.33
CA THR A 122 -14.96 31.21 -22.13
C THR A 122 -14.38 32.35 -21.31
N GLU A 123 -15.04 32.82 -20.23
CA GLU A 123 -14.61 33.99 -19.45
C GLU A 123 -13.53 33.70 -18.39
N GLY A 124 -12.93 32.50 -18.38
CA GLY A 124 -11.75 32.11 -17.58
C GLY A 124 -10.43 32.85 -17.94
N GLY A 125 -10.53 34.03 -18.56
CA GLY A 125 -9.42 34.83 -19.08
C GLY A 125 -9.66 36.33 -19.00
N ALA A 126 -9.09 36.94 -17.96
CA ALA A 126 -8.82 38.38 -17.80
C ALA A 126 -10.01 39.37 -17.63
N SER A 127 -10.29 39.75 -16.38
CA SER A 127 -10.22 41.16 -15.92
C SER A 127 -10.16 41.24 -14.38
N ALA A 128 -9.97 42.43 -13.78
CA ALA A 128 -9.69 42.56 -12.35
C ALA A 128 -10.22 43.82 -11.63
N LYS A 129 -10.69 43.61 -10.39
CA LYS A 129 -10.83 44.57 -9.26
C LYS A 129 -11.75 45.80 -9.42
N ILE A 130 -12.88 45.75 -8.71
CA ILE A 130 -13.45 46.89 -7.95
C ILE A 130 -13.60 46.45 -6.46
N ARG A 131 -13.79 47.40 -5.53
CA ARG A 131 -13.45 47.26 -4.09
C ARG A 131 -14.54 47.81 -3.15
N ARG A 132 -14.92 47.04 -2.12
CA ARG A 132 -15.53 47.51 -0.85
C ARG A 132 -15.12 46.61 0.34
N THR A 133 -15.92 46.47 1.40
CA THR A 133 -15.42 46.63 2.78
C THR A 133 -16.17 45.86 3.89
N CYS A 134 -15.65 45.93 5.13
CA CYS A 134 -16.14 45.33 6.40
C CYS A 134 -15.86 43.81 6.50
N GLU A 135 -15.14 43.27 7.50
CA GLU A 135 -15.33 43.21 8.99
C GLU A 135 -16.31 42.08 9.40
N THR A 136 -16.12 41.32 10.51
CA THR A 136 -15.35 41.57 11.75
C THR A 136 -14.59 40.33 12.34
N GLN A 137 -14.01 40.52 13.53
CA GLN A 137 -13.25 39.67 14.48
C GLN A 137 -13.94 38.31 14.85
N THR A 138 -13.38 37.33 15.60
CA THR A 138 -12.51 37.34 16.83
C THR A 138 -11.61 36.09 16.99
N SER A 139 -10.85 35.98 18.10
CA SER A 139 -10.11 34.79 18.57
C SER A 139 -9.84 34.86 20.10
N PRO A 140 -9.76 33.70 20.80
CA PRO A 140 -8.67 33.41 21.77
C PRO A 140 -8.01 32.03 21.46
N SER A 141 -6.78 31.63 21.85
CA SER A 141 -5.91 31.83 23.05
C SER A 141 -6.21 30.83 24.20
N VAL A 142 -5.27 30.16 24.91
CA VAL A 142 -3.78 30.09 24.83
C VAL A 142 -3.21 28.92 25.73
N ARG A 143 -1.87 28.67 25.70
CA ARG A 143 -0.98 27.99 26.70
C ARG A 143 -0.65 26.47 26.61
N ARG A 144 0.50 26.12 27.22
CA ARG A 144 1.21 24.81 27.34
C ARG A 144 2.10 24.80 28.61
N VAL A 145 2.33 23.64 29.23
CA VAL A 145 3.45 23.22 30.13
C VAL A 145 3.52 21.67 29.96
N ALA A 146 4.59 20.93 29.59
CA ALA A 146 5.99 20.79 30.07
C ALA A 146 6.09 20.04 31.43
N ASN A 147 6.85 18.96 31.66
CA ASN A 147 7.74 18.10 30.83
C ASN A 147 7.25 16.61 30.97
N LYS A 148 8.01 15.48 30.97
CA LYS A 148 9.44 15.08 30.85
C LYS A 148 9.47 13.59 30.38
N VAL A 149 10.66 13.00 30.09
CA VAL A 149 10.87 11.57 29.76
C VAL A 149 12.05 10.98 30.55
N VAL A 150 12.03 9.66 30.80
CA VAL A 150 13.13 8.81 31.30
C VAL A 150 13.24 7.57 30.40
N THR A 151 14.43 6.99 30.24
CA THR A 151 14.74 5.97 29.21
C THR A 151 15.29 4.67 29.78
N GLY A 152 14.79 3.53 29.31
CA GLY A 152 15.39 2.20 29.54
C GLY A 152 14.58 1.08 28.85
N PRO A 153 15.17 0.30 27.92
CA PRO A 153 14.46 -0.78 27.24
C PRO A 153 14.50 -2.10 28.03
N VAL A 154 13.46 -2.90 27.86
CA VAL A 154 13.43 -4.33 28.24
C VAL A 154 12.71 -5.05 27.09
N PHE A 155 13.23 -6.19 26.64
CA PHE A 155 12.64 -6.98 25.56
C PHE A 155 11.54 -7.92 26.09
N ALA A 156 10.60 -8.30 25.23
CA ALA A 156 9.57 -9.30 25.50
C ALA A 156 9.65 -10.43 24.47
N GLN A 157 9.24 -11.64 24.85
CA GLN A 157 9.33 -12.86 24.03
C GLN A 157 8.01 -13.10 23.27
N ASN A 158 8.09 -13.75 22.10
CA ASN A 158 6.97 -13.93 21.19
C ASN A 158 6.37 -15.34 21.25
N ILE A 159 5.03 -15.46 21.15
CA ILE A 159 4.29 -16.70 20.91
C ILE A 159 3.23 -16.43 19.82
N SER A 160 2.95 -17.42 18.96
CA SER A 160 1.93 -17.37 17.90
C SER A 160 0.57 -17.88 18.43
N PRO A 161 -0.60 -17.34 18.01
CA PRO A 161 -1.87 -17.63 18.69
C PRO A 161 -2.48 -19.01 18.40
N GLU A 162 -2.13 -19.67 17.31
CA GLU A 162 -2.95 -20.78 16.76
C GLU A 162 -2.31 -22.18 16.83
N THR A 163 -1.05 -22.28 17.27
CA THR A 163 -0.35 -23.54 17.58
C THR A 163 -0.11 -23.63 19.09
N GLY A 164 -0.70 -24.61 19.79
CA GLY A 164 -0.62 -24.77 21.26
C GLY A 164 0.73 -25.27 21.80
N VAL A 165 1.83 -24.90 21.15
CA VAL A 165 3.14 -25.56 21.33
C VAL A 165 4.10 -24.67 22.13
N VAL A 166 4.31 -25.03 23.40
CA VAL A 166 5.23 -24.33 24.31
C VAL A 166 6.65 -24.84 24.13
N THR A 167 7.56 -24.02 23.61
CA THR A 167 8.98 -24.36 23.48
C THR A 167 9.79 -23.85 24.68
N PHE A 168 10.37 -24.76 25.47
CA PHE A 168 11.47 -24.41 26.37
C PHE A 168 12.80 -24.33 25.59
N ARG A 169 13.65 -23.36 25.94
CA ARG A 169 15.07 -23.33 25.54
C ARG A 169 15.95 -22.96 26.74
N SER A 170 16.73 -23.94 27.22
CA SER A 170 17.81 -23.72 28.16
C SER A 170 19.07 -23.29 27.42
N ASN A 171 19.49 -22.03 27.56
CA ASN A 171 20.78 -21.57 27.02
C ASN A 171 21.90 -21.91 28.00
N SER A 172 22.73 -22.91 27.68
CA SER A 172 24.04 -23.07 28.29
C SER A 172 24.96 -21.93 27.85
N GLN A 173 25.41 -21.09 28.79
CA GLN A 173 26.51 -20.17 28.53
C GLN A 173 27.83 -20.94 28.60
N ASN A 174 28.66 -20.84 27.57
CA ASN A 174 30.07 -21.17 27.66
C ASN A 174 30.85 -19.86 27.56
N SER A 175 31.62 -19.52 28.59
CA SER A 175 32.24 -18.21 28.76
C SER A 175 33.75 -18.34 28.95
N GLN A 176 34.51 -17.39 28.42
CA GLN A 176 35.94 -17.27 28.71
C GLN A 176 36.36 -15.80 28.86
N ASN A 177 36.83 -15.49 30.07
CA ASN A 177 37.69 -14.35 30.43
C ASN A 177 37.06 -12.93 30.33
N THR A 178 37.41 -11.96 31.17
CA THR A 178 38.48 -11.87 32.19
C THR A 178 37.97 -11.48 33.60
N LEU A 179 38.79 -11.76 34.63
CA LEU A 179 38.53 -11.46 36.06
C LEU A 179 38.80 -10.01 36.48
N ASN A 180 38.07 -9.57 37.53
CA ASN A 180 38.39 -8.63 38.62
C ASN A 180 37.14 -7.80 39.00
N GLY A 181 36.76 -7.55 40.27
CA GLY A 181 37.32 -7.97 41.57
C GLY A 181 36.68 -7.14 42.71
N MET A 182 36.70 -7.64 43.96
CA MET A 182 36.01 -7.10 45.17
C MET A 182 34.47 -7.24 45.14
N GLN A 183 33.72 -7.82 46.10
CA GLN A 183 33.78 -8.04 47.58
C GLN A 183 33.08 -6.99 48.46
N SER A 184 31.81 -7.24 48.81
CA SER A 184 31.15 -7.14 50.16
C SER A 184 29.64 -7.41 49.98
N SER A 185 28.90 -8.25 50.73
CA SER A 185 28.74 -8.45 52.19
C SER A 185 27.91 -7.30 52.84
N PHE A 186 26.83 -7.47 53.63
CA PHE A 186 26.09 -8.61 54.25
C PHE A 186 24.56 -8.35 54.05
N GLU A 187 23.69 -9.33 53.76
CA GLU A 187 22.92 -10.24 54.65
C GLU A 187 21.78 -9.66 55.53
N TRP A 188 20.62 -10.32 55.42
CA TRP A 188 19.46 -10.53 56.32
C TRP A 188 19.16 -9.59 57.52
N MET A 189 17.87 -9.20 57.65
CA MET A 189 16.95 -9.74 58.69
C MET A 189 15.49 -9.25 58.50
N SER A 190 14.53 -10.05 58.98
CA SER A 190 13.08 -9.75 59.02
C SER A 190 12.65 -9.09 60.34
N LEU A 191 11.44 -8.51 60.38
CA LEU A 191 10.51 -8.56 61.53
C LEU A 191 9.12 -7.99 61.18
N ASP A 192 8.12 -8.30 62.01
CA ASP A 192 6.68 -8.09 61.81
C ASP A 192 6.08 -6.95 62.67
N GLU A 193 4.81 -6.55 62.38
CA GLU A 193 3.74 -5.95 63.23
C GLU A 193 2.75 -5.22 62.27
N GLU A 194 1.47 -5.61 62.05
CA GLU A 194 0.26 -5.83 62.89
C GLU A 194 -0.57 -4.58 63.28
N LEU A 195 -1.87 -4.61 62.91
CA LEU A 195 -3.05 -3.98 63.56
C LEU A 195 -3.18 -2.42 63.59
N SER A 196 -4.36 -1.76 63.67
CA SER A 196 -5.75 -2.15 63.33
C SER A 196 -6.76 -0.96 63.35
N GLU A 197 -7.87 -1.11 62.62
CA GLU A 197 -9.27 -0.70 62.95
C GLU A 197 -9.83 0.75 62.99
N ARG A 198 -11.12 0.83 62.55
CA ARG A 198 -12.25 1.78 62.84
C ARG A 198 -12.17 3.23 62.30
N ALA A 199 -13.17 3.84 61.62
CA ALA A 199 -14.66 3.90 61.73
C ALA A 199 -15.17 4.97 62.73
N ALA A 200 -16.24 5.77 62.49
CA ALA A 200 -17.11 6.04 61.31
C ALA A 200 -17.98 7.32 61.54
N SER A 201 -18.83 7.70 60.55
CA SER A 201 -20.01 8.60 60.61
C SER A 201 -19.76 10.11 60.91
N GLU A 202 -20.67 11.10 60.71
CA GLU A 202 -22.01 11.19 60.07
C GLU A 202 -22.44 12.66 59.77
N TYR A 203 -23.44 12.88 58.87
CA TYR A 203 -24.23 14.12 58.59
C TYR A 203 -23.49 15.45 58.24
N GLY A 204 -24.06 16.42 57.48
CA GLY A 204 -25.31 16.46 56.69
C GLY A 204 -25.71 17.88 56.19
N ALA A 205 -26.69 17.95 55.27
CA ALA A 205 -27.46 19.13 54.78
C ALA A 205 -26.81 20.18 53.83
N ASN A 206 -27.67 20.95 53.13
CA ASN A 206 -27.33 21.90 52.03
C ASN A 206 -27.63 23.41 52.39
N PRO A 207 -28.12 24.35 51.52
CA PRO A 207 -27.45 25.65 51.26
C PRO A 207 -28.42 26.85 51.51
N PRO A 208 -28.52 27.98 50.74
CA PRO A 208 -27.59 28.75 49.87
C PRO A 208 -27.56 30.30 50.11
N SER A 209 -26.79 31.03 49.28
CA SER A 209 -27.12 32.33 48.63
C SER A 209 -26.77 33.75 49.21
N THR A 210 -26.38 34.62 48.26
CA THR A 210 -26.55 36.11 48.13
C THR A 210 -25.86 37.17 49.03
N ARG A 211 -24.89 37.88 48.41
CA ARG A 211 -24.84 39.35 48.12
C ARG A 211 -25.21 40.40 49.21
N ASN A 212 -24.25 41.31 49.54
CA ASN A 212 -24.26 42.79 49.25
C ASN A 212 -23.37 43.63 50.20
N GLY A 213 -22.90 44.82 49.76
CA GLY A 213 -22.72 46.01 50.65
C GLY A 213 -21.32 46.63 50.85
N PRO A 214 -21.15 47.98 50.71
CA PRO A 214 -19.97 48.79 51.11
C PRO A 214 -20.26 49.62 52.41
N PRO A 215 -19.53 50.71 52.88
CA PRO A 215 -18.52 51.58 52.23
C PRO A 215 -17.34 52.16 53.13
N TYR A 216 -16.71 53.26 52.66
CA TYR A 216 -15.61 54.11 53.23
C TYR A 216 -14.14 53.57 53.12
N GLY A 217 -13.08 54.38 52.90
CA GLY A 217 -12.97 55.80 52.47
C GLY A 217 -11.53 56.43 52.61
N ALA A 218 -11.13 57.32 51.67
CA ALA A 218 -9.93 58.22 51.64
C ALA A 218 -8.49 57.58 51.60
N PHE A 219 -7.52 57.95 50.73
CA PHE A 219 -6.86 59.23 50.32
C PHE A 219 -5.76 59.73 51.30
N PRO A 220 -4.78 60.59 50.90
CA PRO A 220 -4.54 61.37 49.64
C PRO A 220 -3.35 60.78 48.80
N THR A 221 -2.57 61.37 47.85
CA THR A 221 -2.40 62.58 46.95
C THR A 221 -1.26 62.20 45.94
N ALA A 222 -0.71 62.99 44.99
CA ALA A 222 -1.16 63.92 43.91
C ALA A 222 0.11 64.52 43.21
N ALA A 223 0.15 65.11 42.00
CA ALA A 223 -0.60 64.97 40.74
C ALA A 223 0.05 65.84 39.61
N SER A 224 -0.24 65.56 38.32
CA SER A 224 -0.05 66.45 37.12
C SER A 224 1.39 66.73 36.60
N ALA A 225 1.66 67.20 35.36
CA ALA A 225 0.80 67.72 34.27
C ALA A 225 1.40 67.51 32.83
N SER A 226 0.62 67.85 31.79
CA SER A 226 0.97 67.95 30.34
C SER A 226 1.81 69.21 30.00
N SER A 227 2.48 69.43 28.84
CA SER A 227 2.90 68.57 27.68
C SER A 227 4.22 69.12 27.04
N THR A 228 4.45 69.66 25.81
CA THR A 228 3.67 69.98 24.58
C THR A 228 4.60 70.26 23.36
N LEU A 229 4.20 69.90 22.12
CA LEU A 229 4.56 70.43 20.77
C LEU A 229 6.04 70.63 20.27
N SER A 230 6.31 69.97 19.12
CA SER A 230 6.87 70.55 17.85
C SER A 230 8.35 70.39 17.41
N HIS A 231 8.51 70.39 16.08
CA HIS A 231 9.70 70.51 15.21
C HIS A 231 10.72 69.36 15.03
N ALA A 232 11.41 69.43 13.88
CA ALA A 232 12.39 68.54 13.24
C ALA A 232 13.38 69.46 12.46
N PRO A 233 14.28 69.03 11.52
CA PRO A 233 14.67 67.69 11.03
C PRO A 233 16.21 67.50 10.85
N SER A 234 16.65 66.47 10.08
CA SER A 234 17.96 66.36 9.35
C SER A 234 19.29 66.36 10.15
N SER A 235 20.44 65.89 9.63
CA SER A 235 20.78 64.88 8.58
C SER A 235 22.29 64.53 8.68
N ASP A 236 22.76 63.49 7.95
CA ASP A 236 24.16 63.34 7.46
C ASP A 236 25.31 63.12 8.51
N SER A 237 26.51 62.58 8.22
CA SER A 237 27.01 61.76 7.09
C SER A 237 28.37 61.05 7.40
N ILE A 238 28.40 59.71 7.33
CA ILE A 238 29.52 58.80 6.96
C ILE A 238 30.91 58.94 7.75
N PRO A 239 32.10 58.35 7.40
CA PRO A 239 32.83 57.49 8.36
C PRO A 239 34.36 57.75 8.53
N ALA A 240 35.10 56.89 9.28
CA ALA A 240 36.14 55.99 8.72
C ALA A 240 37.07 55.23 9.73
N ARG A 241 37.37 53.95 9.38
CA ARG A 241 38.66 53.19 9.46
C ARG A 241 39.45 52.91 10.78
N SER A 242 39.69 51.60 11.02
CA SER A 242 40.98 50.90 11.34
C SER A 242 41.81 51.23 12.61
N SER A 243 42.59 50.32 13.23
CA SER A 243 42.70 48.83 13.21
C SER A 243 43.81 48.31 14.15
N ARG A 244 43.71 47.05 14.65
CA ARG A 244 44.82 46.18 15.17
C ARG A 244 45.56 46.68 16.45
N SER A 245 46.33 45.88 17.23
CA SER A 245 46.36 44.41 17.53
C SER A 245 47.39 44.10 18.64
N ALA A 246 47.45 42.82 19.11
CA ALA A 246 48.54 42.14 19.85
C ALA A 246 48.43 42.01 21.39
N SER A 247 49.32 41.18 21.96
CA SER A 247 49.25 40.43 23.25
C SER A 247 50.70 40.15 23.74
N PRO A 248 51.06 39.18 24.63
CA PRO A 248 50.32 38.29 25.56
C PRO A 248 50.82 38.59 27.02
N PRO A 249 51.33 37.69 27.92
CA PRO A 249 51.15 36.25 28.18
C PRO A 249 50.93 35.89 29.70
N VAL A 250 51.06 34.59 30.07
CA VAL A 250 51.56 34.05 31.38
C VAL A 250 50.74 34.31 32.67
N THR A 251 50.46 33.38 33.61
CA THR A 251 50.33 31.90 33.67
C THR A 251 49.57 31.53 34.97
N GLY A 252 48.88 30.37 35.04
CA GLY A 252 48.44 29.76 36.31
C GLY A 252 47.64 28.46 36.13
N ARG A 253 47.99 27.39 36.86
CA ARG A 253 47.29 26.08 36.80
C ARG A 253 46.31 25.91 37.98
N LYS A 254 45.08 25.48 37.68
CA LYS A 254 44.32 24.50 38.47
C LYS A 254 43.25 23.84 37.60
N SER A 255 42.82 22.64 37.99
CA SER A 255 41.89 21.79 37.23
C SER A 255 40.47 21.87 37.79
N LEU A 256 39.45 21.82 36.93
CA LEU A 256 38.52 20.69 36.82
C LEU A 256 37.51 20.91 35.68
N PHE A 257 36.88 19.83 35.20
CA PHE A 257 36.18 19.78 33.92
C PHE A 257 34.78 20.41 33.93
N SER A 258 34.45 21.15 32.88
CA SER A 258 33.12 21.17 32.29
C SER A 258 33.24 21.09 30.75
N SER A 259 32.39 20.30 30.10
CA SER A 259 32.54 19.96 28.69
C SER A 259 31.87 20.98 27.77
N VAL A 260 32.68 21.55 26.87
CA VAL A 260 32.33 22.44 25.75
C VAL A 260 30.93 22.21 25.17
N THR A 261 30.04 23.18 25.34
CA THR A 261 28.85 23.33 24.49
C THR A 261 29.22 24.16 23.26
N SER A 262 29.24 23.53 22.08
CA SER A 262 29.53 24.25 20.83
C SER A 262 28.35 25.11 20.38
N THR A 263 28.53 26.43 20.37
CA THR A 263 27.53 27.40 19.97
C THR A 263 27.49 27.57 18.45
N LYS A 264 26.63 26.79 17.76
CA LYS A 264 26.33 27.04 16.35
C LYS A 264 25.75 28.46 16.17
N SER A 265 26.46 29.31 15.43
CA SER A 265 25.96 30.62 15.00
C SER A 265 24.75 30.44 14.08
N LYS A 266 23.65 31.17 14.32
CA LYS A 266 22.49 31.11 13.42
C LYS A 266 22.73 31.93 12.16
N ASN A 267 22.62 31.24 11.03
CA ASN A 267 22.82 31.77 9.69
C ASN A 267 21.75 32.84 9.36
N LYS A 268 22.13 33.99 8.82
CA LYS A 268 21.18 35.09 8.54
C LYS A 268 20.26 34.83 7.32
N ASN A 269 20.60 33.82 6.51
CA ASN A 269 19.93 33.53 5.24
C ASN A 269 19.06 32.25 5.28
N GLY A 270 18.91 31.62 6.45
CA GLY A 270 18.07 30.44 6.63
C GLY A 270 16.58 30.75 6.87
N TRP A 271 15.81 29.71 7.23
CA TRP A 271 14.39 29.78 7.50
C TRP A 271 14.06 30.87 8.51
N SER A 272 13.14 31.75 8.11
CA SER A 272 12.63 32.87 8.91
C SER A 272 11.15 32.71 9.19
N LYS A 273 10.75 33.02 10.43
CA LYS A 273 9.33 33.17 10.80
C LYS A 273 8.73 34.48 10.30
N ASP A 274 9.55 35.52 10.17
CA ASP A 274 9.10 36.89 9.85
C ASP A 274 9.52 37.29 8.43
N ALA A 275 8.65 38.01 7.72
CA ALA A 275 8.87 38.38 6.33
C ALA A 275 10.08 39.33 6.17
N PRO A 276 10.92 39.15 5.12
CA PRO A 276 12.01 40.06 4.81
C PRO A 276 11.55 41.52 4.76
N LYS A 277 12.29 42.42 5.44
CA LYS A 277 11.94 43.85 5.48
C LYS A 277 12.08 44.52 4.13
N ASN A 278 12.97 44.03 3.27
CA ASN A 278 13.22 44.46 1.89
C ASN A 278 13.17 43.21 0.99
N SER A 279 13.15 43.40 -0.34
CA SER A 279 13.28 42.28 -1.29
C SER A 279 14.65 41.62 -1.19
N LEU A 280 14.72 40.31 -1.45
CA LEU A 280 15.98 39.55 -1.49
C LEU A 280 16.78 39.80 -2.78
N THR A 281 16.09 40.04 -3.89
CA THR A 281 16.68 40.24 -5.22
C THR A 281 16.99 41.72 -5.54
N GLN A 282 16.12 42.64 -5.12
CA GLN A 282 16.26 44.09 -5.36
C GLN A 282 15.88 44.89 -4.10
N PRO A 283 16.80 45.06 -3.11
CA PRO A 283 16.48 45.64 -1.81
C PRO A 283 15.82 47.02 -1.82
N ASP A 284 16.17 47.87 -2.80
CA ASP A 284 15.66 49.25 -2.93
C ASP A 284 14.32 49.35 -3.66
N ASN A 285 13.83 48.25 -4.28
CA ASN A 285 12.60 48.26 -5.06
C ASN A 285 11.36 48.29 -4.15
N LYS A 286 10.89 49.51 -3.87
CA LYS A 286 9.70 49.81 -3.06
C LYS A 286 8.41 49.13 -3.54
N GLN A 287 8.29 48.82 -4.84
CA GLN A 287 7.12 48.13 -5.39
C GLN A 287 7.22 46.62 -5.13
N LEU A 288 8.37 46.01 -5.43
CA LEU A 288 8.62 44.58 -5.21
C LEU A 288 8.47 44.19 -3.74
N ARG A 289 8.94 45.03 -2.80
CA ARG A 289 8.78 44.89 -1.34
C ARG A 289 7.36 44.48 -0.88
N LYS A 290 6.33 44.99 -1.55
CA LYS A 290 4.93 44.67 -1.23
C LYS A 290 4.58 43.24 -1.66
N GLU A 291 5.04 42.82 -2.83
CA GLU A 291 4.80 41.49 -3.37
C GLU A 291 5.70 40.45 -2.69
N THR A 292 6.96 40.76 -2.31
CA THR A 292 7.79 39.99 -1.36
C THR A 292 6.98 39.61 -0.11
N THR A 293 6.30 40.59 0.48
CA THR A 293 5.48 40.41 1.69
C THR A 293 4.23 39.55 1.43
N ALA A 294 3.73 39.47 0.20
CA ALA A 294 2.59 38.64 -0.19
C ALA A 294 3.03 37.20 -0.50
N LEU A 295 4.06 37.03 -1.34
CA LEU A 295 4.71 35.76 -1.68
C LEU A 295 5.13 35.01 -0.42
N PHE A 296 5.88 35.64 0.48
CA PHE A 296 6.32 35.03 1.74
C PHE A 296 5.15 34.54 2.61
N LYS A 297 4.04 35.31 2.65
CA LYS A 297 2.82 34.93 3.37
C LYS A 297 2.06 33.77 2.74
N LEU A 298 2.18 33.56 1.41
CA LEU A 298 1.64 32.40 0.70
C LEU A 298 2.53 31.17 0.91
N ILE A 299 3.86 31.32 0.81
CA ILE A 299 4.85 30.26 1.09
C ILE A 299 4.62 29.67 2.48
N GLN A 300 4.60 30.49 3.53
CA GLN A 300 4.32 30.02 4.89
C GLN A 300 2.93 29.40 5.06
N SER A 301 1.95 29.83 4.26
CA SER A 301 0.59 29.26 4.30
C SER A 301 0.50 27.89 3.61
N TYR A 302 1.34 27.63 2.61
CA TYR A 302 1.49 26.30 1.99
C TYR A 302 2.30 25.36 2.90
N MET A 303 3.43 25.86 3.42
CA MET A 303 4.34 25.15 4.33
C MET A 303 3.76 24.86 5.72
N GLY A 304 2.55 25.34 6.03
CA GLY A 304 1.88 25.11 7.31
C GLY A 304 2.41 25.97 8.47
N ASP A 305 3.50 26.71 8.26
CA ASP A 305 4.06 27.69 9.20
C ASP A 305 3.08 28.83 9.56
N ARG A 306 2.07 29.06 8.71
CA ARG A 306 1.03 30.07 8.90
C ARG A 306 -0.36 29.49 8.60
N LYS A 307 -1.26 29.52 9.58
CA LYS A 307 -2.66 29.07 9.41
C LYS A 307 -3.34 29.80 8.24
N SER A 308 -3.95 29.03 7.33
CA SER A 308 -4.88 29.52 6.30
C SER A 308 -6.23 28.83 6.43
N LYS A 309 -7.26 29.39 5.77
CA LYS A 309 -8.58 28.76 5.55
C LYS A 309 -8.74 28.17 4.13
N THR A 310 -7.80 28.43 3.23
CA THR A 310 -7.78 27.93 1.85
C THR A 310 -7.03 26.60 1.77
N SER A 311 -7.38 25.74 0.80
CA SER A 311 -6.61 24.53 0.49
C SER A 311 -5.17 24.86 0.03
N PRO A 312 -4.18 23.97 0.26
CA PRO A 312 -2.82 24.18 -0.24
C PRO A 312 -2.79 24.43 -1.76
N GLU A 313 -3.58 23.69 -2.53
CA GLU A 313 -3.65 23.77 -3.99
C GLU A 313 -4.10 25.18 -4.44
N GLN A 314 -5.07 25.78 -3.74
CA GLN A 314 -5.49 27.16 -3.98
C GLN A 314 -4.41 28.19 -3.58
N VAL A 315 -3.62 27.91 -2.54
CA VAL A 315 -2.47 28.76 -2.15
C VAL A 315 -1.36 28.69 -3.20
N ALA A 316 -1.05 27.50 -3.74
CA ALA A 316 -0.08 27.34 -4.82
C ALA A 316 -0.55 28.01 -6.12
N LEU A 317 -1.84 27.89 -6.47
CA LEU A 317 -2.43 28.61 -7.60
C LEU A 317 -2.23 30.12 -7.45
N SER A 318 -2.67 30.73 -6.34
CA SER A 318 -2.51 32.16 -6.12
C SER A 318 -1.07 32.64 -5.93
N PHE A 319 -0.14 31.74 -5.60
CA PHE A 319 1.30 32.01 -5.63
C PHE A 319 1.83 32.06 -7.08
N CYS A 320 1.51 31.07 -7.90
CA CYS A 320 1.91 31.02 -9.31
C CYS A 320 1.28 32.18 -10.10
N GLU A 321 -0.02 32.45 -9.91
CA GLU A 321 -0.72 33.61 -10.45
C GLU A 321 -0.06 34.95 -10.08
N LEU A 322 0.61 35.04 -8.93
CA LEU A 322 1.33 36.26 -8.52
C LEU A 322 2.70 36.36 -9.18
N ALA A 323 3.47 35.27 -9.16
CA ALA A 323 4.85 35.25 -9.61
C ALA A 323 5.00 35.22 -11.15
N VAL A 324 4.06 34.62 -11.89
CA VAL A 324 4.05 34.61 -13.37
C VAL A 324 3.83 36.01 -13.98
N LYS A 325 3.36 37.01 -13.21
CA LYS A 325 3.04 38.36 -13.72
C LYS A 325 4.24 39.13 -14.26
N LYS A 326 5.45 38.86 -13.74
CA LYS A 326 6.65 39.68 -13.96
C LYS A 326 7.91 38.88 -13.63
N PRO A 327 8.99 38.92 -14.44
CA PRO A 327 10.22 38.20 -14.14
C PRO A 327 10.85 38.62 -12.81
N GLU A 328 10.75 39.90 -12.42
CA GLU A 328 11.28 40.39 -11.14
C GLU A 328 10.51 39.83 -9.92
N ILE A 329 9.27 39.38 -10.11
CA ILE A 329 8.45 38.74 -9.06
C ILE A 329 8.69 37.22 -9.04
N ALA A 330 8.92 36.60 -10.20
CA ALA A 330 9.36 35.21 -10.34
C ALA A 330 10.70 34.94 -9.64
N ASP A 331 11.70 35.78 -9.91
CA ASP A 331 13.03 35.70 -9.30
C ASP A 331 12.96 35.86 -7.76
N GLU A 332 12.19 36.84 -7.28
CA GLU A 332 11.94 37.04 -5.85
C GLU A 332 11.20 35.85 -5.21
N ALA A 333 10.22 35.26 -5.90
CA ALA A 333 9.48 34.10 -5.43
C ALA A 333 10.37 32.87 -5.23
N ILE A 334 11.30 32.63 -6.17
CA ILE A 334 12.29 31.55 -6.09
C ILE A 334 13.30 31.81 -4.96
N ALA A 335 13.82 33.05 -4.85
CA ALA A 335 14.73 33.42 -3.78
C ALA A 335 14.11 33.25 -2.37
N LEU A 336 12.82 33.59 -2.20
CA LEU A 336 12.09 33.40 -0.95
C LEU A 336 11.86 31.92 -0.61
N LEU A 337 11.64 31.06 -1.62
CA LEU A 337 11.55 29.62 -1.43
C LEU A 337 12.91 29.04 -0.98
N MET A 338 14.01 29.39 -1.67
CA MET A 338 15.36 28.98 -1.27
C MET A 338 15.71 29.41 0.16
N GLN A 339 15.28 30.61 0.59
CA GLN A 339 15.45 31.08 1.98
C GLN A 339 14.64 30.24 2.98
N GLN A 340 13.39 29.87 2.66
CA GLN A 340 12.53 29.08 3.56
C GLN A 340 12.88 27.58 3.58
N LEU A 341 13.67 27.10 2.61
CA LEU A 341 14.23 25.74 2.61
C LEU A 341 15.58 25.66 3.33
N SER A 342 16.41 26.69 3.20
CA SER A 342 17.73 26.76 3.85
C SER A 342 17.62 26.71 5.38
N ASP A 343 18.40 25.85 6.04
CA ASP A 343 18.46 25.70 7.51
C ASP A 343 17.07 25.51 8.20
N ASN A 344 16.09 24.91 7.51
CA ASN A 344 14.74 24.67 8.05
C ASN A 344 14.65 23.36 8.85
N GLU A 345 14.69 23.46 10.17
CA GLU A 345 14.65 22.34 11.14
C GLU A 345 13.28 21.62 11.26
N LYS A 346 12.29 21.90 10.39
CA LYS A 346 10.92 21.36 10.49
C LYS A 346 10.57 20.45 9.30
N PRO A 347 10.45 19.12 9.49
CA PRO A 347 10.17 18.18 8.40
C PRO A 347 8.91 18.50 7.56
N ASP A 348 7.76 18.69 8.20
CA ASP A 348 6.50 19.05 7.52
C ASP A 348 6.63 20.29 6.64
N SER A 349 7.25 21.35 7.17
CA SER A 349 7.41 22.64 6.49
C SER A 349 8.41 22.52 5.35
N LEU A 350 9.57 21.91 5.59
CA LEU A 350 10.60 21.64 4.58
C LEU A 350 10.03 20.81 3.41
N ARG A 351 9.32 19.71 3.69
CA ARG A 351 8.67 18.87 2.67
C ARG A 351 7.69 19.64 1.81
N ARG A 352 6.81 20.43 2.43
CA ARG A 352 5.82 21.27 1.72
C ARG A 352 6.47 22.40 0.94
N GLY A 353 7.60 22.93 1.41
CA GLY A 353 8.37 23.95 0.69
C GLY A 353 9.02 23.38 -0.57
N TRP A 354 9.57 22.16 -0.48
CA TRP A 354 10.13 21.45 -1.64
C TRP A 354 9.04 21.08 -2.64
N GLU A 355 7.90 20.54 -2.18
CA GLU A 355 6.71 20.30 -3.01
C GLU A 355 6.28 21.59 -3.75
N LEU A 356 6.21 22.73 -3.05
CA LEU A 356 5.88 24.02 -3.67
C LEU A 356 6.93 24.48 -4.70
N LEU A 357 8.23 24.38 -4.39
CA LEU A 357 9.30 24.74 -5.33
C LEU A 357 9.23 23.90 -6.60
N THR A 358 9.05 22.58 -6.47
CA THR A 358 8.91 21.69 -7.64
C THR A 358 7.66 22.02 -8.46
N ILE A 359 6.52 22.34 -7.82
CA ILE A 359 5.30 22.82 -8.53
C ILE A 359 5.57 24.11 -9.30
N VAL A 360 6.18 25.11 -8.65
CA VAL A 360 6.41 26.45 -9.20
C VAL A 360 7.28 26.42 -10.46
N LEU A 361 8.29 25.55 -10.50
CA LEU A 361 9.18 25.37 -11.65
C LEU A 361 8.51 24.73 -12.89
N ALA A 362 7.24 24.33 -12.81
CA ALA A 362 6.45 23.97 -14.01
C ALA A 362 5.77 25.17 -14.69
N PHE A 363 5.73 26.34 -14.03
CA PHE A 363 5.05 27.55 -14.51
C PHE A 363 5.99 28.76 -14.65
N ILE A 364 7.18 28.69 -14.05
CA ILE A 364 8.09 29.82 -13.88
C ILE A 364 9.52 29.44 -14.30
N PHE A 365 10.09 30.28 -15.17
CA PHE A 365 11.50 30.26 -15.53
C PHE A 365 12.22 31.42 -14.82
N PRO A 366 13.25 31.17 -13.99
CA PRO A 366 14.08 32.23 -13.41
C PRO A 366 14.93 32.94 -14.48
N THR A 367 15.39 34.16 -14.20
CA THR A 367 16.47 34.77 -15.00
C THR A 367 17.79 34.03 -14.76
N GLU A 368 18.75 34.15 -15.69
CA GLU A 368 20.06 33.47 -15.62
C GLU A 368 20.73 33.64 -14.23
N THR A 369 20.77 34.88 -13.72
CA THR A 369 21.30 35.29 -12.40
C THR A 369 20.69 34.56 -11.19
N ILE A 370 19.47 34.03 -11.33
CA ILE A 370 18.77 33.23 -10.30
C ILE A 370 18.82 31.75 -10.66
N SER A 371 18.80 31.39 -11.94
CA SER A 371 18.97 30.02 -12.43
C SER A 371 20.30 29.42 -11.98
N GLU A 372 21.41 30.16 -12.07
CA GLU A 372 22.72 29.72 -11.56
C GLU A 372 22.68 29.39 -10.06
N LYS A 373 22.15 30.31 -9.25
CA LYS A 373 22.06 30.15 -7.78
C LYS A 373 21.09 29.06 -7.37
N LEU A 374 20.00 28.89 -8.12
CA LEU A 374 19.06 27.79 -7.92
C LEU A 374 19.73 26.46 -8.26
N ASN A 375 20.47 26.35 -9.37
CA ASN A 375 21.22 25.14 -9.70
C ASN A 375 22.32 24.83 -8.66
N GLU A 376 23.05 25.81 -8.15
CA GLU A 376 24.00 25.61 -7.04
C GLU A 376 23.30 25.06 -5.79
N PHE A 377 22.17 25.67 -5.40
CA PHE A 377 21.36 25.23 -4.26
C PHE A 377 20.78 23.81 -4.45
N LEU A 378 20.25 23.50 -5.64
CA LEU A 378 19.72 22.18 -5.96
C LEU A 378 20.83 21.11 -5.95
N ASN A 379 21.98 21.38 -6.59
CA ASN A 379 23.11 20.46 -6.60
C ASN A 379 23.66 20.19 -5.19
N LYS A 380 23.68 21.19 -4.30
CA LYS A 380 24.02 20.99 -2.88
C LYS A 380 23.04 20.05 -2.16
N HIS A 381 21.79 20.01 -2.60
CA HIS A 381 20.72 19.14 -2.07
C HIS A 381 20.45 17.90 -2.93
N LEU A 382 21.38 17.47 -3.81
CA LEU A 382 21.24 16.24 -4.60
C LEU A 382 21.64 14.96 -3.86
N ASP A 383 22.56 15.05 -2.90
CA ASP A 383 23.11 13.90 -2.18
C ASP A 383 22.11 13.41 -1.11
N PRO A 384 21.67 12.13 -1.14
CA PRO A 384 20.80 11.55 -0.13
C PRO A 384 21.36 11.60 1.30
N ILE A 385 22.67 11.82 1.50
CA ILE A 385 23.27 12.06 2.83
C ILE A 385 22.69 13.31 3.51
N PHE A 386 22.14 14.27 2.75
CA PHE A 386 21.47 15.46 3.29
C PHE A 386 19.96 15.30 3.50
N ASP A 387 19.39 14.13 3.22
CA ASP A 387 17.97 13.88 3.44
C ASP A 387 17.64 13.68 4.91
N LEU A 388 16.45 14.16 5.32
CA LEU A 388 15.90 13.84 6.62
C LEU A 388 15.09 12.54 6.51
N PRO A 389 15.00 11.70 7.57
CA PRO A 389 14.23 10.45 7.54
C PRO A 389 12.75 10.58 7.13
N GLU A 390 12.18 11.78 7.22
CA GLU A 390 10.81 12.11 6.83
C GLU A 390 10.70 12.92 5.51
N VAL A 391 11.83 13.37 4.95
CA VAL A 391 11.90 14.29 3.80
C VAL A 391 13.11 13.97 2.90
N SER A 392 12.87 13.29 1.77
CA SER A 392 13.88 13.14 0.73
C SER A 392 14.01 14.43 -0.09
N THR A 393 14.94 15.30 0.32
CA THR A 393 15.28 16.54 -0.37
C THR A 393 15.99 16.26 -1.71
N SER A 394 16.79 15.19 -1.78
CA SER A 394 17.43 14.70 -3.00
C SER A 394 16.43 14.41 -4.11
N TYR A 395 15.32 13.73 -3.81
CA TYR A 395 14.26 13.44 -4.77
C TYR A 395 13.60 14.71 -5.33
N PHE A 396 13.20 15.65 -4.45
CA PHE A 396 12.63 16.92 -4.90
C PHE A 396 13.65 17.76 -5.68
N SER A 397 14.92 17.74 -5.28
CA SER A 397 16.00 18.46 -5.97
C SER A 397 16.22 17.91 -7.39
N GLN A 398 16.33 16.58 -7.54
CA GLN A 398 16.40 15.92 -8.84
C GLN A 398 15.21 16.31 -9.73
N GLN A 399 13.99 16.34 -9.18
CA GLN A 399 12.79 16.71 -9.94
C GLN A 399 12.71 18.20 -10.27
N CYS A 400 13.30 19.09 -9.46
CA CYS A 400 13.49 20.50 -9.80
C CYS A 400 14.50 20.68 -10.94
N ILE A 401 15.64 19.99 -10.91
CA ILE A 401 16.65 20.04 -11.99
C ILE A 401 16.06 19.50 -13.31
N LYS A 402 15.35 18.36 -13.26
CA LYS A 402 14.63 17.78 -14.42
C LYS A 402 13.54 18.69 -15.00
N ARG A 403 13.04 19.68 -14.25
CA ARG A 403 12.09 20.70 -14.74
C ARG A 403 12.82 21.91 -15.31
N LEU A 404 13.91 22.37 -14.68
CA LEU A 404 14.77 23.43 -15.19
C LEU A 404 15.45 23.08 -16.53
N SER A 405 15.79 21.80 -16.75
CA SER A 405 16.43 21.34 -17.98
C SER A 405 15.46 21.17 -19.17
N LYS A 406 14.15 21.40 -18.98
CA LYS A 406 13.13 21.17 -20.03
C LYS A 406 12.62 22.48 -20.62
N VAL A 407 12.93 22.69 -21.90
CA VAL A 407 12.40 23.81 -22.70
C VAL A 407 10.95 23.50 -23.12
N ILE A 408 10.01 23.70 -22.19
CA ILE A 408 8.57 23.45 -22.38
C ILE A 408 7.80 24.77 -22.54
N ALA A 409 6.80 24.78 -23.44
CA ALA A 409 5.91 25.91 -23.64
C ALA A 409 5.12 26.25 -22.36
N ARG A 410 4.94 27.55 -22.07
CA ARG A 410 4.38 28.04 -20.80
C ARG A 410 3.00 27.44 -20.47
N LEU A 411 2.94 26.57 -19.47
CA LEU A 411 1.68 26.14 -18.87
C LEU A 411 0.99 27.32 -18.18
N LYS A 412 -0.32 27.51 -18.43
CA LYS A 412 -1.13 28.47 -17.66
C LYS A 412 -1.47 27.83 -16.30
N PRO A 413 -1.19 28.49 -15.16
CA PRO A 413 -1.58 27.96 -13.86
C PRO A 413 -3.11 27.97 -13.72
N THR A 414 -3.68 26.80 -13.43
CA THR A 414 -5.09 26.56 -13.10
C THR A 414 -5.15 25.57 -11.92
N LEU A 415 -6.31 25.38 -11.29
CA LEU A 415 -6.41 24.44 -10.18
C LEU A 415 -6.10 22.99 -10.63
N SER A 416 -6.53 22.60 -11.83
CA SER A 416 -6.23 21.29 -12.43
C SER A 416 -4.74 21.13 -12.72
N THR A 417 -4.10 22.10 -13.41
CA THR A 417 -2.66 21.96 -13.72
C THR A 417 -1.79 22.00 -12.47
N ILE A 418 -2.19 22.70 -11.40
CA ILE A 418 -1.51 22.63 -10.09
C ILE A 418 -1.65 21.23 -9.46
N GLN A 419 -2.83 20.60 -9.53
CA GLN A 419 -3.08 19.24 -9.02
C GLN A 419 -2.32 18.18 -9.83
N GLU A 420 -2.39 18.24 -11.17
CA GLU A 420 -1.62 17.41 -12.10
C GLU A 420 -0.11 17.55 -11.83
N THR A 421 0.42 18.79 -11.83
CA THR A 421 1.85 19.07 -11.61
C THR A 421 2.36 18.54 -10.26
N LYS A 422 1.50 18.50 -9.23
CA LYS A 422 1.78 17.93 -7.90
C LYS A 422 1.78 16.40 -7.92
N ILE A 423 0.85 15.75 -8.63
CA ILE A 423 0.88 14.30 -8.88
C ILE A 423 2.14 13.94 -9.69
N HIS A 424 2.48 14.75 -10.69
CA HIS A 424 3.68 14.63 -11.53
C HIS A 424 5.00 14.96 -10.82
N ILE A 425 5.00 15.19 -9.49
CA ILE A 425 6.22 15.08 -8.68
C ILE A 425 6.57 13.61 -8.47
N PHE A 426 5.57 12.76 -8.18
CA PHE A 426 5.75 11.37 -7.76
C PHE A 426 5.31 10.32 -8.79
N ARG A 427 4.58 10.74 -9.83
CA ARG A 427 4.14 9.91 -10.96
C ARG A 427 4.39 10.68 -12.27
N PRO A 428 5.55 10.56 -12.91
CA PRO A 428 5.80 11.25 -14.17
C PRO A 428 4.77 10.82 -15.23
N PRO A 429 4.21 11.76 -16.01
CA PRO A 429 3.23 11.43 -17.04
C PRO A 429 3.91 10.81 -18.26
N LEU A 430 3.18 9.98 -19.00
CA LEU A 430 3.61 9.42 -20.28
C LEU A 430 3.30 10.37 -21.44
N PHE A 431 2.19 11.09 -21.32
CA PHE A 431 1.92 12.25 -22.17
C PHE A 431 2.86 13.41 -21.75
N SER A 432 3.58 13.98 -22.71
CA SER A 432 4.66 14.99 -22.56
C SER A 432 5.97 14.56 -21.87
N ALA A 433 6.26 13.27 -21.73
CA ALA A 433 7.63 12.78 -21.50
C ALA A 433 8.43 12.74 -22.83
N SER A 434 9.77 12.79 -22.77
CA SER A 434 10.61 12.54 -23.96
C SER A 434 10.58 11.07 -24.37
N LEU A 435 11.08 10.74 -25.56
CA LEU A 435 11.17 9.35 -26.00
C LEU A 435 12.19 8.57 -25.16
N GLU A 436 13.31 9.17 -24.76
CA GLU A 436 14.28 8.57 -23.83
C GLU A 436 13.66 8.36 -22.44
N GLU A 437 12.92 9.35 -21.92
CA GLU A 437 12.21 9.22 -20.64
C GLU A 437 11.15 8.12 -20.68
N LEU A 438 10.38 8.01 -21.77
CA LEU A 438 9.40 6.93 -21.94
C LEU A 438 10.07 5.56 -21.98
N MET A 439 11.17 5.41 -22.72
CA MET A 439 11.91 4.15 -22.77
C MET A 439 12.54 3.81 -21.41
N GLN A 440 13.07 4.79 -20.68
CA GLN A 440 13.63 4.58 -19.34
C GLN A 440 12.55 4.22 -18.30
N MET A 441 11.39 4.86 -18.34
CA MET A 441 10.28 4.54 -17.44
C MET A 441 9.60 3.21 -17.77
N GLN A 442 9.67 2.76 -19.02
CA GLN A 442 9.12 1.46 -19.40
C GLN A 442 10.09 0.30 -19.21
N SER A 443 11.42 0.52 -19.22
CA SER A 443 12.38 -0.60 -19.09
C SER A 443 12.26 -1.37 -17.77
N GLU A 444 11.68 -0.75 -16.73
CA GLU A 444 11.35 -1.42 -15.46
C GLU A 444 10.11 -2.35 -15.54
N LYS A 445 9.29 -2.25 -16.60
CA LYS A 445 7.98 -2.92 -16.74
C LYS A 445 7.87 -3.79 -18.00
N PHE A 446 8.52 -3.36 -19.07
CA PHE A 446 8.51 -3.95 -20.40
C PHE A 446 9.95 -3.93 -20.98
N PRO A 447 10.94 -4.58 -20.31
CA PRO A 447 12.36 -4.48 -20.68
C PRO A 447 12.67 -4.91 -22.11
N GLU A 448 11.92 -5.88 -22.64
CA GLU A 448 12.08 -6.41 -24.01
C GLU A 448 11.47 -5.50 -25.10
N LEU A 449 10.64 -4.53 -24.72
CA LEU A 449 9.84 -3.76 -25.67
C LEU A 449 10.68 -2.61 -26.26
N LYS A 450 11.19 -2.80 -27.48
CA LYS A 450 11.99 -1.81 -28.25
C LYS A 450 11.21 -0.58 -28.75
N LEU A 451 9.92 -0.44 -28.41
CA LEU A 451 9.02 0.66 -28.79
C LEU A 451 8.27 1.20 -27.57
N PRO A 452 7.85 2.48 -27.53
CA PRO A 452 7.07 3.00 -26.41
C PRO A 452 5.76 2.23 -26.20
N TRP A 453 5.52 1.71 -24.99
CA TRP A 453 4.32 0.97 -24.61
C TRP A 453 3.03 1.75 -24.90
N LEU A 454 3.06 3.08 -24.74
CA LEU A 454 1.95 3.95 -25.06
C LEU A 454 1.61 3.94 -26.56
N LEU A 455 2.62 3.85 -27.44
CA LEU A 455 2.41 3.74 -28.89
C LEU A 455 1.83 2.37 -29.27
N THR A 456 2.38 1.28 -28.74
CA THR A 456 1.90 -0.07 -29.06
C THR A 456 0.47 -0.27 -28.56
N THR A 457 0.17 0.16 -27.33
CA THR A 457 -1.15 0.06 -26.71
C THR A 457 -2.18 0.93 -27.42
N LEU A 458 -1.85 2.18 -27.80
CA LEU A 458 -2.79 3.02 -28.55
C LEU A 458 -3.10 2.47 -29.95
N ILE A 459 -2.13 1.84 -30.62
CA ILE A 459 -2.34 1.14 -31.89
C ILE A 459 -3.22 -0.09 -31.70
N GLU A 460 -2.97 -0.89 -30.66
CA GLU A 460 -3.77 -2.09 -30.38
C GLU A 460 -5.22 -1.72 -30.05
N LEU A 461 -5.43 -0.76 -29.15
CA LEU A 461 -6.76 -0.26 -28.79
C LEU A 461 -7.52 0.28 -30.01
N LEU A 462 -6.85 1.04 -30.89
CA LEU A 462 -7.43 1.53 -32.15
C LEU A 462 -7.92 0.38 -33.05
N TYR A 463 -7.20 -0.74 -33.09
CA TYR A 463 -7.64 -1.94 -33.81
C TYR A 463 -8.77 -2.69 -33.09
N GLN A 464 -8.69 -2.86 -31.77
CA GLN A 464 -9.73 -3.51 -30.95
C GLN A 464 -11.07 -2.75 -31.03
N SER A 465 -11.05 -1.41 -31.00
CA SER A 465 -12.22 -0.55 -31.22
C SER A 465 -12.66 -0.45 -32.69
N GLY A 466 -12.10 -1.27 -33.59
CA GLY A 466 -12.57 -1.40 -34.96
C GLY A 466 -12.10 -0.32 -35.95
N GLY A 467 -11.00 0.39 -35.69
CA GLY A 467 -10.53 1.54 -36.49
C GLY A 467 -10.41 1.31 -38.00
N ARG A 468 -10.18 0.07 -38.46
CA ARG A 468 -10.23 -0.33 -39.89
C ARG A 468 -11.63 -0.25 -40.53
N ARG A 469 -12.67 0.14 -39.77
CA ARG A 469 -14.06 0.27 -40.20
C ARG A 469 -14.65 1.66 -39.91
N THR A 470 -13.97 2.49 -39.11
CA THR A 470 -14.47 3.80 -38.65
C THR A 470 -14.28 4.86 -39.73
N GLU A 471 -15.38 5.46 -40.20
CA GLU A 471 -15.30 6.57 -41.16
C GLU A 471 -14.69 7.83 -40.51
N GLY A 472 -13.76 8.47 -41.21
CA GLY A 472 -13.14 9.71 -40.76
C GLY A 472 -12.20 9.55 -39.57
N LEU A 473 -11.66 8.34 -39.33
CA LEU A 473 -10.64 8.10 -38.30
C LEU A 473 -9.51 9.15 -38.39
N PHE A 474 -9.04 9.64 -37.25
CA PHE A 474 -8.13 10.79 -37.12
C PHE A 474 -8.64 12.16 -37.63
N ARG A 475 -9.67 12.25 -38.48
CA ARG A 475 -10.34 13.51 -38.87
C ARG A 475 -11.39 13.92 -37.85
N VAL A 476 -12.21 12.97 -37.39
CA VAL A 476 -13.19 13.15 -36.32
C VAL A 476 -12.49 13.23 -34.95
N ALA A 477 -13.07 13.97 -34.02
CA ALA A 477 -12.65 13.99 -32.62
C ALA A 477 -13.45 12.96 -31.82
N GLY A 478 -12.77 12.13 -31.02
CA GLY A 478 -13.43 11.28 -30.03
C GLY A 478 -14.01 12.11 -28.88
N ASP A 479 -14.84 11.47 -28.05
CA ASP A 479 -15.50 12.12 -26.93
C ASP A 479 -14.49 12.74 -25.92
N PRO A 480 -14.66 14.01 -25.49
CA PRO A 480 -13.72 14.69 -24.59
C PRO A 480 -13.60 14.08 -23.19
N GLU A 481 -14.69 13.52 -22.64
CA GLU A 481 -14.67 12.92 -21.29
C GLU A 481 -13.96 11.57 -21.34
N GLN A 482 -14.29 10.72 -22.32
CA GLN A 482 -13.57 9.48 -22.59
C GLN A 482 -12.09 9.72 -22.90
N LEU A 483 -11.75 10.78 -23.65
CA LEU A 483 -10.37 11.21 -23.89
C LEU A 483 -9.62 11.52 -22.59
N ALA A 484 -10.24 12.26 -21.68
CA ALA A 484 -9.64 12.61 -20.38
C ALA A 484 -9.49 11.38 -19.47
N THR A 485 -10.53 10.54 -19.36
CA THR A 485 -10.51 9.32 -18.55
C THR A 485 -9.51 8.30 -19.08
N ALA A 486 -9.48 8.05 -20.39
CA ALA A 486 -8.54 7.13 -21.02
C ALA A 486 -7.09 7.61 -20.90
N ARG A 487 -6.83 8.92 -21.07
CA ARG A 487 -5.52 9.50 -20.79
C ARG A 487 -5.11 9.26 -19.33
N GLY A 488 -5.98 9.53 -18.37
CA GLY A 488 -5.69 9.32 -16.94
C GLY A 488 -5.38 7.86 -16.57
N GLN A 489 -5.99 6.89 -17.27
CA GLN A 489 -5.65 5.47 -17.14
C GLN A 489 -4.29 5.14 -17.77
N LEU A 490 -4.02 5.65 -18.98
CA LEU A 490 -2.75 5.43 -19.68
C LEU A 490 -1.54 6.07 -18.97
N ASP A 491 -1.66 7.31 -18.48
CA ASP A 491 -0.67 7.97 -17.61
C ASP A 491 -0.46 7.17 -16.29
N GLY A 492 -1.44 6.34 -15.90
CA GLY A 492 -1.35 5.36 -14.81
C GLY A 492 -0.78 3.99 -15.19
N TRP A 493 -0.35 3.78 -16.44
CA TRP A 493 0.04 2.47 -17.02
C TRP A 493 -1.08 1.41 -17.06
N LEU A 494 -2.33 1.84 -17.17
CA LEU A 494 -3.50 0.98 -17.34
C LEU A 494 -4.06 1.14 -18.77
N ALA A 495 -4.26 0.04 -19.48
CA ALA A 495 -4.90 0.06 -20.80
C ALA A 495 -6.44 0.19 -20.64
N PRO A 496 -7.07 1.28 -21.12
CA PRO A 496 -8.52 1.46 -21.04
C PRO A 496 -9.25 0.55 -22.04
N LYS A 497 -10.34 -0.08 -21.61
CA LYS A 497 -11.28 -0.74 -22.54
C LYS A 497 -12.13 0.34 -23.23
N MET A 498 -12.11 0.39 -24.57
CA MET A 498 -12.76 1.44 -25.36
C MET A 498 -13.50 0.86 -26.58
N HIS A 499 -14.63 1.47 -26.94
CA HIS A 499 -15.44 1.04 -28.09
C HIS A 499 -15.42 2.03 -29.27
N ASP A 500 -15.20 3.33 -29.03
CA ASP A 500 -15.00 4.33 -30.08
C ASP A 500 -13.51 4.42 -30.48
N ALA A 501 -13.20 4.18 -31.76
CA ALA A 501 -11.85 4.30 -32.31
C ALA A 501 -11.35 5.74 -32.44
N ASN A 502 -12.23 6.75 -32.39
CA ASN A 502 -11.81 8.15 -32.46
C ASN A 502 -11.12 8.62 -31.17
N VAL A 503 -11.35 7.95 -30.03
CA VAL A 503 -10.62 8.23 -28.78
C VAL A 503 -9.14 7.80 -28.85
N PRO A 504 -8.76 6.52 -29.09
CA PRO A 504 -7.35 6.13 -29.23
C PRO A 504 -6.66 6.82 -30.43
N ALA A 505 -7.38 7.08 -31.53
CA ALA A 505 -6.86 7.90 -32.63
C ALA A 505 -6.61 9.37 -32.22
N GLY A 506 -7.47 9.94 -31.36
CA GLY A 506 -7.28 11.25 -30.73
C GLY A 506 -6.07 11.29 -29.80
N LEU A 507 -5.94 10.30 -28.92
CA LEU A 507 -4.82 10.15 -27.98
C LEU A 507 -3.48 9.98 -28.70
N LEU A 508 -3.43 9.20 -29.80
CA LEU A 508 -2.20 9.02 -30.58
C LEU A 508 -1.71 10.32 -31.23
N LYS A 509 -2.62 11.12 -31.82
CA LYS A 509 -2.29 12.48 -32.29
C LYS A 509 -1.82 13.39 -31.15
N LEU A 510 -2.51 13.34 -30.01
CA LEU A 510 -2.22 14.18 -28.84
C LEU A 510 -0.84 13.87 -28.28
N TRP A 511 -0.48 12.60 -28.13
CA TRP A 511 0.82 12.16 -27.65
C TRP A 511 1.96 12.63 -28.57
N LEU A 512 1.88 12.36 -29.88
CA LEU A 512 2.88 12.81 -30.87
C LEU A 512 3.06 14.33 -30.84
N ARG A 513 1.96 15.08 -30.76
CA ARG A 513 1.97 16.56 -30.66
C ARG A 513 2.56 17.06 -29.33
N GLN A 514 2.47 16.28 -28.25
CA GLN A 514 2.95 16.65 -26.91
C GLN A 514 4.37 16.17 -26.58
N LEU A 515 5.02 15.35 -27.43
CA LEU A 515 6.44 15.02 -27.27
C LEU A 515 7.27 16.31 -27.12
N PRO A 516 8.18 16.46 -26.14
CA PRO A 516 8.98 17.67 -25.95
C PRO A 516 9.74 18.11 -27.21
N VAL A 517 10.33 17.15 -27.92
CA VAL A 517 10.95 17.34 -29.24
C VAL A 517 10.04 16.67 -30.30
N PRO A 518 9.79 17.30 -31.47
CA PRO A 518 9.07 16.64 -32.56
C PRO A 518 9.80 15.38 -33.05
N LEU A 519 9.02 14.44 -33.61
CA LEU A 519 9.53 13.13 -34.02
C LEU A 519 10.56 13.25 -35.16
N ILE A 520 10.31 14.17 -36.11
CA ILE A 520 11.34 14.73 -37.00
C ILE A 520 12.01 15.88 -36.24
N LEU A 521 13.30 15.74 -35.94
CA LEU A 521 14.07 16.71 -35.16
C LEU A 521 14.16 18.08 -35.88
N PRO A 522 14.19 19.22 -35.15
CA PRO A 522 14.22 20.56 -35.77
C PRO A 522 15.39 20.79 -36.72
N ASN A 523 16.58 20.25 -36.42
CA ASN A 523 17.76 20.33 -37.29
C ASN A 523 17.62 19.55 -38.61
N LEU A 524 16.64 18.64 -38.72
CA LEU A 524 16.29 17.89 -39.93
C LEU A 524 15.02 18.42 -40.61
N TYR A 525 14.21 19.24 -39.93
CA TYR A 525 12.94 19.78 -40.43
C TYR A 525 13.07 20.43 -41.83
N GLN A 526 14.01 21.37 -42.00
CA GLN A 526 14.22 22.04 -43.28
C GLN A 526 14.66 21.08 -44.40
N ARG A 527 15.41 20.01 -44.08
CA ARG A 527 15.75 18.97 -45.06
C ARG A 527 14.53 18.12 -45.43
N ALA A 528 13.63 17.82 -44.48
CA ALA A 528 12.37 17.13 -44.76
C ALA A 528 11.47 17.94 -45.70
N LEU A 529 11.40 19.27 -45.55
CA LEU A 529 10.66 20.14 -46.48
C LEU A 529 11.26 20.22 -47.89
N VAL A 530 12.55 19.94 -48.06
CA VAL A 530 13.21 19.86 -49.38
C VAL A 530 13.11 18.46 -49.97
N ALA A 531 13.14 17.43 -49.12
CA ALA A 531 12.97 16.03 -49.51
C ALA A 531 11.51 15.66 -49.82
N SER A 532 10.55 16.58 -49.65
CA SER A 532 9.11 16.30 -49.69
C SER A 532 8.61 15.66 -50.98
N ASP A 533 9.34 15.88 -52.08
CA ASP A 533 9.01 15.37 -53.41
C ASP A 533 10.07 14.38 -53.96
N THR A 534 11.04 13.94 -53.13
CA THR A 534 12.14 13.04 -53.53
C THR A 534 12.28 11.82 -52.61
N PRO A 535 11.66 10.67 -52.96
CA PRO A 535 11.62 9.48 -52.10
C PRO A 535 12.97 9.00 -51.55
N ALA A 536 14.02 9.04 -52.36
CA ALA A 536 15.36 8.59 -51.96
C ALA A 536 16.01 9.48 -50.87
N GLU A 537 15.73 10.78 -50.82
CA GLU A 537 16.21 11.65 -49.73
C GLU A 537 15.27 11.58 -48.52
N ALA A 538 13.97 11.41 -48.73
CA ALA A 538 13.01 11.21 -47.65
C ALA A 538 13.32 9.95 -46.83
N ILE A 539 13.65 8.83 -47.48
CA ILE A 539 14.08 7.60 -46.82
C ILE A 539 15.39 7.83 -46.05
N ARG A 540 16.43 8.40 -46.69
CA ARG A 540 17.71 8.72 -46.02
C ARG A 540 17.56 9.62 -44.79
N LEU A 541 16.57 10.52 -44.77
CA LEU A 541 16.30 11.36 -43.60
C LEU A 541 15.70 10.59 -42.42
N VAL A 542 14.95 9.51 -42.67
CA VAL A 542 14.46 8.61 -41.62
C VAL A 542 15.62 7.80 -41.03
N ASP A 543 16.56 7.37 -41.85
CA ASP A 543 17.72 6.58 -41.40
C ASP A 543 18.65 7.41 -40.50
N LEU A 544 18.76 8.73 -40.76
CA LEU A 544 19.49 9.73 -39.98
C LEU A 544 18.84 10.11 -38.63
N LEU A 545 17.65 9.61 -38.31
CA LEU A 545 17.02 9.83 -37.00
C LEU A 545 17.69 8.98 -35.90
N PRO A 546 17.68 9.44 -34.64
CA PRO A 546 17.99 8.60 -33.48
C PRO A 546 17.15 7.32 -33.50
N GLU A 547 17.70 6.20 -33.01
CA GLU A 547 17.10 4.87 -33.14
C GLU A 547 15.64 4.83 -32.66
N ILE A 548 15.34 5.41 -31.49
CA ILE A 548 13.97 5.43 -30.96
C ILE A 548 13.02 6.30 -31.80
N ASN A 549 13.47 7.47 -32.28
CA ASN A 549 12.68 8.30 -33.20
C ASN A 549 12.39 7.56 -34.50
N ARG A 550 13.39 6.85 -35.05
CA ARG A 550 13.25 6.03 -36.26
C ARG A 550 12.24 4.90 -36.04
N LEU A 551 12.40 4.10 -34.99
CA LEU A 551 11.49 2.99 -34.67
C LEU A 551 10.04 3.46 -34.46
N VAL A 552 9.83 4.56 -33.71
CA VAL A 552 8.51 5.18 -33.51
C VAL A 552 7.92 5.67 -34.83
N LEU A 553 8.70 6.37 -35.66
CA LEU A 553 8.24 6.87 -36.96
C LEU A 553 7.87 5.74 -37.91
N VAL A 554 8.71 4.71 -38.05
CA VAL A 554 8.43 3.56 -38.92
C VAL A 554 7.21 2.77 -38.43
N ARG A 555 7.01 2.62 -37.11
CA ARG A 555 5.79 2.00 -36.58
C ARG A 555 4.53 2.83 -36.85
N VAL A 556 4.61 4.16 -36.83
CA VAL A 556 3.51 5.05 -37.25
C VAL A 556 3.28 4.95 -38.76
N ILE A 557 4.33 4.91 -39.59
CA ILE A 557 4.19 4.71 -41.05
C ILE A 557 3.51 3.37 -41.36
N ALA A 558 3.87 2.28 -40.67
CA ALA A 558 3.26 0.96 -40.83
C ALA A 558 1.74 0.97 -40.52
N LEU A 559 1.32 1.70 -39.48
CA LEU A 559 -0.10 1.92 -39.17
C LEU A 559 -0.82 2.68 -40.32
N LEU A 560 -0.21 3.75 -40.83
CA LEU A 560 -0.81 4.55 -41.90
C LEU A 560 -0.87 3.78 -43.23
N GLN A 561 0.13 2.94 -43.51
CA GLN A 561 0.13 2.03 -44.65
C GLN A 561 -1.03 1.03 -44.57
N ASP A 562 -1.20 0.34 -43.44
CA ASP A 562 -2.32 -0.59 -43.20
C ASP A 562 -3.70 0.09 -43.31
N LEU A 563 -3.84 1.31 -42.77
CA LEU A 563 -5.07 2.09 -42.91
C LEU A 563 -5.32 2.62 -44.33
N SER A 564 -4.27 2.75 -45.15
CA SER A 564 -4.34 3.21 -46.55
C SER A 564 -4.61 2.10 -47.57
N ARG A 565 -4.68 0.83 -47.15
CA ARG A 565 -5.10 -0.30 -48.01
C ARG A 565 -6.49 -0.05 -48.60
N GLU A 566 -6.69 -0.31 -49.89
CA GLU A 566 -7.94 0.01 -50.59
C GLU A 566 -9.21 -0.54 -49.90
N GLU A 567 -9.13 -1.78 -49.38
CA GLU A 567 -10.19 -2.45 -48.63
C GLU A 567 -10.57 -1.78 -47.29
N VAL A 568 -9.66 -0.99 -46.72
CA VAL A 568 -9.81 -0.20 -45.50
C VAL A 568 -10.29 1.20 -45.87
N VAL A 569 -9.64 1.86 -46.84
CA VAL A 569 -10.05 3.18 -47.37
C VAL A 569 -11.49 3.18 -47.86
N ALA A 570 -11.95 2.09 -48.49
CA ALA A 570 -13.34 1.90 -48.90
C ALA A 570 -14.35 2.10 -47.74
N LYS A 571 -13.94 1.82 -46.49
CA LYS A 571 -14.74 1.96 -45.27
C LYS A 571 -14.41 3.26 -44.52
N THR A 572 -13.13 3.51 -44.25
CA THR A 572 -12.67 4.64 -43.42
C THR A 572 -12.72 6.00 -44.13
N LYS A 573 -12.71 6.01 -45.47
CA LYS A 573 -12.56 7.20 -46.34
C LYS A 573 -11.25 7.98 -46.13
N MET A 574 -10.26 7.39 -45.45
CA MET A 574 -8.98 8.00 -45.10
C MET A 574 -7.87 7.48 -46.02
N ASP A 575 -7.72 8.08 -47.21
CA ASP A 575 -6.62 7.77 -48.13
C ASP A 575 -5.26 8.28 -47.63
N THR A 576 -4.18 7.98 -48.37
CA THR A 576 -2.83 8.47 -48.05
C THR A 576 -2.73 10.00 -47.91
N SER A 577 -3.53 10.75 -48.68
CA SER A 577 -3.59 12.22 -48.62
C SER A 577 -4.26 12.72 -47.34
N ASN A 578 -5.44 12.18 -47.02
CA ASN A 578 -6.18 12.51 -45.80
C ASN A 578 -5.41 12.10 -44.53
N LEU A 579 -4.76 10.95 -44.54
CA LEU A 579 -3.90 10.48 -43.44
C LEU A 579 -2.67 11.38 -43.25
N ALA A 580 -1.97 11.75 -44.34
CA ALA A 580 -0.84 12.67 -44.26
C ALA A 580 -1.26 14.06 -43.71
N MET A 581 -2.41 14.58 -44.15
CA MET A 581 -2.97 15.86 -43.70
C MET A 581 -3.21 15.93 -42.19
N VAL A 582 -3.79 14.88 -41.59
CA VAL A 582 -4.14 14.89 -40.16
C VAL A 582 -2.99 14.48 -39.23
N ILE A 583 -1.96 13.79 -39.75
CA ILE A 583 -0.81 13.31 -38.96
C ILE A 583 0.43 14.20 -39.06
N ALA A 584 0.76 14.77 -40.22
CA ALA A 584 2.02 15.52 -40.42
C ALA A 584 2.25 16.64 -39.37
N PRO A 585 1.26 17.48 -38.99
CA PRO A 585 1.43 18.55 -37.99
C PRO A 585 1.63 18.07 -36.53
N ASN A 586 1.71 16.76 -36.30
CA ASN A 586 2.01 16.17 -34.98
C ASN A 586 3.42 15.57 -34.92
N ILE A 587 4.03 15.23 -36.08
CA ILE A 587 5.38 14.66 -36.18
C ILE A 587 6.42 15.68 -36.67
N LEU A 588 5.97 16.70 -37.39
CA LEU A 588 6.72 17.88 -37.87
C LEU A 588 6.16 19.11 -37.16
N ARG A 589 7.00 20.13 -36.91
CA ARG A 589 6.59 21.40 -36.29
C ARG A 589 7.37 22.56 -36.90
N CYS A 590 6.67 23.54 -37.45
CA CYS A 590 7.26 24.78 -37.91
C CYS A 590 7.66 25.67 -36.72
N GLU A 591 8.92 26.13 -36.68
CA GLU A 591 9.41 27.08 -35.66
C GLU A 591 9.17 28.56 -36.01
N SER A 592 8.61 28.85 -37.19
CA SER A 592 8.32 30.22 -37.63
C SER A 592 6.94 30.68 -37.17
N GLU A 593 6.85 31.89 -36.62
CA GLU A 593 5.57 32.52 -36.25
C GLU A 593 4.88 33.26 -37.42
N ASP A 594 5.49 33.36 -38.61
CA ASP A 594 4.85 34.01 -39.78
C ASP A 594 3.79 33.07 -40.40
N PRO A 595 2.49 33.44 -40.43
CA PRO A 595 1.43 32.59 -40.97
C PRO A 595 1.65 32.15 -42.43
N ARG A 596 2.39 32.93 -43.23
CA ARG A 596 2.70 32.61 -44.63
C ARG A 596 3.71 31.48 -44.74
N VAL A 597 4.74 31.51 -43.89
CA VAL A 597 5.78 30.46 -43.81
C VAL A 597 5.17 29.17 -43.26
N ILE A 598 4.31 29.27 -42.23
CA ILE A 598 3.55 28.13 -41.72
C ILE A 598 2.73 27.49 -42.86
N PHE A 599 1.91 28.28 -43.57
CA PHE A 599 1.02 27.77 -44.62
C PHE A 599 1.77 27.11 -45.79
N GLU A 600 2.88 27.68 -46.25
CA GLU A 600 3.70 27.06 -47.29
C GLU A 600 4.34 25.75 -46.81
N ASN A 601 4.90 25.76 -45.59
CA ASN A 601 5.53 24.58 -45.01
C ASN A 601 4.53 23.44 -44.80
N THR A 602 3.32 23.70 -44.32
CA THR A 602 2.28 22.66 -44.12
C THR A 602 2.03 21.84 -45.40
N ARG A 603 2.08 22.46 -46.59
CA ARG A 603 1.94 21.72 -47.86
C ARG A 603 3.10 20.75 -48.09
N ARG A 604 4.33 21.14 -47.76
CA ARG A 604 5.55 20.32 -47.91
C ARG A 604 5.63 19.23 -46.83
N GLU A 605 5.22 19.53 -45.59
CA GLU A 605 5.08 18.56 -44.49
C GLU A 605 4.14 17.40 -44.87
N MET A 606 2.98 17.72 -45.46
CA MET A 606 2.04 16.72 -45.96
C MET A 606 2.62 15.89 -47.12
N SER A 607 3.32 16.53 -48.08
CA SER A 607 3.95 15.83 -49.21
C SER A 607 5.04 14.85 -48.72
N PHE A 608 5.90 15.29 -47.80
CA PHE A 608 6.94 14.46 -47.18
C PHE A 608 6.37 13.22 -46.48
N LEU A 609 5.35 13.38 -45.62
CA LEU A 609 4.73 12.23 -44.96
C LEU A 609 4.02 11.31 -45.96
N LYS A 610 3.36 11.86 -46.99
CA LYS A 610 2.74 11.06 -48.06
C LYS A 610 3.78 10.25 -48.86
N VAL A 611 4.94 10.83 -49.15
CA VAL A 611 6.07 10.13 -49.78
C VAL A 611 6.55 8.98 -48.91
N LEU A 612 6.68 9.16 -47.59
CA LEU A 612 7.06 8.08 -46.68
C LEU A 612 6.01 6.96 -46.61
N ILE A 613 4.71 7.29 -46.53
CA ILE A 613 3.63 6.28 -46.54
C ILE A 613 3.68 5.42 -47.82
N ILE A 614 3.98 6.02 -48.97
CA ILE A 614 3.98 5.31 -50.26
C ILE A 614 5.28 4.53 -50.51
N ASN A 615 6.44 5.01 -50.06
CA ASN A 615 7.75 4.51 -50.51
C ASN A 615 8.63 3.86 -49.42
N TYR A 616 8.31 3.98 -48.13
CA TYR A 616 9.12 3.41 -47.05
C TYR A 616 8.73 1.94 -46.78
N ASP A 617 9.69 1.02 -46.82
CA ASP A 617 9.46 -0.40 -46.49
C ASP A 617 9.28 -0.59 -44.98
N THR A 618 8.16 -1.18 -44.57
CA THR A 618 7.86 -1.52 -43.16
C THR A 618 7.66 -3.02 -42.92
N THR A 619 7.92 -3.86 -43.93
CA THR A 619 7.64 -5.32 -43.87
C THR A 619 8.36 -6.03 -42.72
N PHE A 620 9.55 -5.56 -42.34
CA PHE A 620 10.32 -6.08 -41.20
C PHE A 620 9.61 -5.90 -39.83
N ILE A 621 8.65 -4.99 -39.71
CA ILE A 621 7.81 -4.83 -38.50
C ILE A 621 6.59 -5.78 -38.51
N GLN A 622 6.21 -6.34 -39.67
CA GLN A 622 4.97 -7.13 -39.81
C GLN A 622 5.14 -8.61 -39.45
N ASN A 623 6.36 -9.17 -39.55
CA ASN A 623 6.63 -10.61 -39.33
C ASN A 623 6.84 -11.02 -37.85
N GLY A 624 6.59 -10.12 -36.90
CA GLY A 624 6.79 -10.37 -35.47
C GLY A 624 8.22 -10.09 -34.99
N TYR A 625 8.36 -9.63 -33.74
CA TYR A 625 9.63 -9.17 -33.19
C TYR A 625 10.55 -10.33 -32.74
N LYS A 626 11.14 -11.03 -33.71
CA LYS A 626 12.53 -11.51 -33.56
C LYS A 626 13.44 -10.56 -34.32
N MET A 627 14.33 -9.88 -33.59
CA MET A 627 15.41 -9.09 -34.17
C MET A 627 16.65 -9.21 -33.28
N ASP A 628 17.52 -10.12 -33.70
CA ASP A 628 18.91 -10.19 -33.26
C ASP A 628 19.69 -8.96 -33.77
N ILE A 629 20.89 -8.73 -33.20
CA ILE A 629 21.62 -7.46 -33.35
C ILE A 629 22.20 -7.22 -34.76
N GLU A 630 22.34 -8.26 -35.58
CA GLU A 630 23.10 -8.20 -36.84
C GLU A 630 22.31 -7.59 -38.02
N ASP A 631 20.97 -7.75 -38.06
CA ASP A 631 20.13 -7.31 -39.18
C ASP A 631 20.08 -5.78 -39.39
N ILE A 632 20.39 -4.99 -38.35
CA ILE A 632 20.21 -3.53 -38.35
C ILE A 632 21.32 -2.79 -39.14
N VAL A 633 22.44 -3.46 -39.45
CA VAL A 633 23.60 -2.85 -40.14
C VAL A 633 23.71 -3.28 -41.62
N GLY A 634 22.90 -4.25 -42.06
CA GLY A 634 23.19 -5.09 -43.23
C GLY A 634 22.58 -4.73 -44.60
N ARG A 635 22.17 -3.48 -44.89
CA ARG A 635 21.50 -3.15 -46.18
C ARG A 635 22.08 -1.95 -46.94
N GLY A 636 23.26 -2.15 -47.52
CA GLY A 636 23.74 -1.40 -48.70
C GLY A 636 23.22 -2.00 -50.02
N PRO A 637 23.30 -1.29 -51.15
CA PRO A 637 22.78 -1.77 -52.45
C PRO A 637 23.62 -2.93 -53.03
N VAL A 638 22.94 -3.86 -53.70
CA VAL A 638 23.53 -5.08 -54.27
C VAL A 638 24.53 -4.77 -55.40
N GLY A 639 25.79 -5.18 -55.23
CA GLY A 639 26.86 -5.05 -56.22
C GLY A 639 27.92 -6.13 -56.04
N SER A 640 28.26 -6.85 -57.11
CA SER A 640 29.07 -8.08 -57.08
C SER A 640 30.59 -7.86 -56.93
N ARG A 641 31.27 -8.74 -56.18
CA ARG A 641 32.45 -9.58 -56.59
C ARG A 641 33.49 -9.82 -55.49
N ASP A 642 33.82 -11.11 -55.38
CA ASP A 642 35.15 -11.71 -55.20
C ASP A 642 35.96 -11.47 -53.91
N ALA A 643 36.80 -12.45 -53.57
CA ALA A 643 37.38 -12.64 -52.23
C ALA A 643 38.87 -12.31 -52.16
N ALA A 644 39.33 -11.87 -50.98
CA ALA A 644 40.73 -11.87 -50.55
C ALA A 644 40.83 -11.97 -49.02
N GLU A 645 41.77 -12.75 -48.50
CA GLU A 645 42.09 -12.76 -47.06
C GLU A 645 42.78 -11.46 -46.61
N ILE A 646 42.43 -10.93 -45.43
CA ILE A 646 43.33 -10.07 -44.65
C ILE A 646 43.33 -10.52 -43.18
N LYS A 647 44.38 -11.24 -42.78
CA LYS A 647 44.72 -11.49 -41.37
C LYS A 647 45.45 -10.26 -40.81
N ILE A 648 45.13 -9.78 -39.59
CA ILE A 648 46.11 -9.04 -38.76
C ILE A 648 45.84 -9.11 -37.23
N ARG A 649 46.77 -9.77 -36.55
CA ARG A 649 47.29 -9.55 -35.18
C ARG A 649 46.35 -9.24 -34.01
N THR A 650 46.20 -10.26 -33.17
CA THR A 650 45.91 -10.18 -31.72
C THR A 650 46.80 -9.18 -30.98
N ARG A 651 46.24 -8.45 -30.00
CA ARG A 651 47.00 -7.68 -29.00
C ARG A 651 46.86 -8.37 -27.64
N LYS A 652 47.98 -8.75 -26.99
CA LYS A 652 47.96 -9.39 -25.67
C LYS A 652 47.30 -8.47 -24.63
N GLN A 653 46.38 -9.02 -23.86
CA GLN A 653 46.03 -8.55 -22.52
C GLN A 653 46.51 -9.60 -21.50
N LEU A 654 46.80 -9.17 -20.28
CA LEU A 654 47.30 -10.04 -19.21
C LEU A 654 46.17 -10.90 -18.63
N PRO A 655 46.46 -12.10 -18.10
CA PRO A 655 45.44 -12.95 -17.51
C PRO A 655 44.84 -12.29 -16.26
N LYS A 656 43.52 -12.21 -16.22
CA LYS A 656 42.79 -12.37 -14.96
C LYS A 656 42.55 -13.87 -14.75
N GLU A 657 42.56 -14.28 -13.50
CA GLU A 657 42.33 -15.68 -13.13
C GLU A 657 40.88 -16.09 -13.43
N LYS A 658 40.70 -17.40 -13.65
CA LYS A 658 39.37 -18.00 -13.74
C LYS A 658 38.83 -18.17 -12.33
N GLU A 659 37.63 -17.68 -12.09
CA GLU A 659 36.66 -18.42 -11.28
C GLU A 659 35.77 -19.15 -12.29
N ASP A 660 35.66 -20.47 -12.18
CA ASP A 660 34.88 -21.27 -13.12
C ASP A 660 33.39 -21.12 -12.83
N VAL A 661 32.72 -20.27 -13.60
CA VAL A 661 31.25 -20.20 -13.64
C VAL A 661 30.73 -21.45 -14.36
N PRO A 662 29.88 -22.28 -13.74
CA PRO A 662 29.30 -23.43 -14.42
C PRO A 662 28.47 -23.02 -15.63
N ASN A 663 28.58 -23.77 -16.72
CA ASN A 663 27.72 -23.63 -17.89
C ASN A 663 26.31 -24.12 -17.56
N VAL A 664 25.29 -23.26 -17.73
CA VAL A 664 23.88 -23.61 -17.52
C VAL A 664 22.98 -23.09 -18.66
N ASP A 665 23.44 -23.19 -19.91
CA ASP A 665 22.59 -23.00 -21.12
C ASP A 665 21.59 -24.17 -21.31
N SER A 666 20.76 -24.45 -20.30
CA SER A 666 19.69 -25.48 -20.35
C SER A 666 18.64 -25.43 -19.20
N MET A 667 18.40 -24.27 -18.57
CA MET A 667 17.28 -24.17 -17.62
C MET A 667 15.91 -24.10 -18.33
N VAL A 668 15.16 -25.19 -18.25
CA VAL A 668 13.69 -25.16 -18.29
C VAL A 668 13.21 -24.53 -16.97
N PRO A 669 12.36 -23.48 -16.99
CA PRO A 669 11.81 -22.90 -15.76
C PRO A 669 11.11 -23.95 -14.90
N GLY A 670 11.30 -23.87 -13.57
CA GLY A 670 10.71 -24.78 -12.59
C GLY A 670 11.51 -26.05 -12.31
N VAL A 671 12.38 -26.52 -13.22
CA VAL A 671 13.12 -27.76 -13.01
C VAL A 671 14.37 -27.52 -12.15
N GLY A 672 14.29 -27.86 -10.86
CA GLY A 672 15.43 -28.03 -9.96
C GLY A 672 15.83 -26.81 -9.12
N GLN A 673 15.13 -25.68 -9.22
CA GLN A 673 15.34 -24.53 -8.33
C GLN A 673 14.57 -24.70 -7.01
N LYS A 674 15.14 -24.21 -5.91
CA LYS A 674 14.68 -24.48 -4.54
C LYS A 674 14.02 -23.27 -3.91
N VAL A 675 12.80 -23.45 -3.39
CA VAL A 675 12.00 -22.37 -2.80
C VAL A 675 11.66 -22.70 -1.34
N TRP A 676 11.85 -21.75 -0.43
CA TRP A 676 11.44 -21.88 0.97
C TRP A 676 10.24 -20.97 1.25
N VAL A 677 9.11 -21.56 1.64
CA VAL A 677 7.90 -20.82 2.02
C VAL A 677 7.81 -20.71 3.53
N ARG A 678 7.89 -19.49 4.08
CA ARG A 678 7.80 -19.24 5.53
C ARG A 678 6.64 -18.30 5.87
N THR A 679 5.81 -18.71 6.84
CA THR A 679 4.60 -17.98 7.24
C THR A 679 4.67 -17.47 8.68
N TRP A 680 4.12 -16.28 8.93
CA TRP A 680 3.76 -15.78 10.27
C TRP A 680 2.35 -15.18 10.26
N GLY A 681 1.56 -15.47 11.29
CA GLY A 681 0.21 -14.93 11.44
C GLY A 681 -0.80 -16.00 11.81
N CYS A 682 -1.99 -15.88 11.22
CA CYS A 682 -3.14 -16.75 11.45
C CYS A 682 -3.27 -17.90 10.43
N SER A 683 -4.23 -18.79 10.68
CA SER A 683 -4.70 -19.86 9.79
C SER A 683 -4.96 -19.39 8.35
N HIS A 684 -5.61 -18.24 8.13
CA HIS A 684 -5.83 -17.71 6.77
C HIS A 684 -4.49 -17.45 6.03
N ASN A 685 -3.52 -16.81 6.70
CA ASN A 685 -2.16 -16.65 6.15
C ASN A 685 -1.44 -18.00 5.96
N THR A 686 -1.76 -19.04 6.74
CA THR A 686 -1.25 -20.40 6.50
C THR A 686 -1.86 -21.01 5.24
N SER A 687 -3.18 -20.95 5.07
CA SER A 687 -3.88 -21.41 3.87
C SER A 687 -3.36 -20.70 2.60
N ASP A 688 -3.19 -19.36 2.64
CA ASP A 688 -2.53 -18.58 1.56
C ASP A 688 -1.15 -19.17 1.20
N SER A 689 -0.37 -19.59 2.20
CA SER A 689 0.97 -20.18 2.01
C SER A 689 0.94 -21.62 1.48
N GLU A 690 -0.09 -22.41 1.82
CA GLU A 690 -0.27 -23.78 1.32
C GLU A 690 -0.68 -23.78 -0.15
N TYR A 691 -1.57 -22.84 -0.56
CA TYR A 691 -1.86 -22.60 -1.98
C TYR A 691 -0.64 -22.11 -2.76
N MET A 692 0.14 -21.17 -2.21
CA MET A 692 1.37 -20.72 -2.86
C MET A 692 2.39 -21.85 -3.03
N ALA A 693 2.53 -22.74 -2.03
CA ALA A 693 3.42 -23.88 -2.11
C ALA A 693 2.92 -24.94 -3.12
N GLY A 694 1.62 -25.22 -3.18
CA GLY A 694 1.03 -26.14 -4.16
C GLY A 694 1.18 -25.66 -5.61
N LEU A 695 0.98 -24.36 -5.85
CA LEU A 695 1.22 -23.74 -7.17
C LEU A 695 2.69 -23.84 -7.61
N LEU A 696 3.63 -23.64 -6.68
CA LEU A 696 5.06 -23.77 -6.97
C LEU A 696 5.46 -25.22 -7.24
N GLN A 697 4.93 -26.18 -6.48
CA GLN A 697 5.14 -27.61 -6.73
C GLN A 697 4.56 -28.05 -8.09
N GLN A 698 3.37 -27.57 -8.46
CA GLN A 698 2.78 -27.87 -9.78
C GLN A 698 3.61 -27.27 -10.93
N ALA A 699 4.27 -26.13 -10.70
CA ALA A 699 5.25 -25.56 -11.64
C ALA A 699 6.64 -26.24 -11.59
N GLY A 700 6.83 -27.27 -10.77
CA GLY A 700 8.05 -28.10 -10.70
C GLY A 700 9.05 -27.76 -9.61
N TYR A 701 8.86 -26.66 -8.86
CA TYR A 701 9.82 -26.18 -7.87
C TYR A 701 9.94 -27.11 -6.65
N ASP A 702 11.16 -27.28 -6.15
CA ASP A 702 11.46 -28.03 -4.92
C ASP A 702 11.17 -27.14 -3.70
N VAL A 703 10.05 -27.41 -3.00
CA VAL A 703 9.59 -26.61 -1.86
C VAL A 703 10.21 -27.14 -0.56
N LEU A 704 11.27 -26.47 -0.09
CA LEU A 704 12.02 -26.89 1.08
C LEU A 704 11.30 -26.58 2.40
N LYS A 705 11.57 -27.41 3.41
CA LYS A 705 11.17 -27.17 4.81
C LYS A 705 12.06 -26.11 5.50
N GLU A 706 13.32 -25.97 5.07
CA GLU A 706 14.33 -25.08 5.66
C GLU A 706 14.97 -24.14 4.62
N GLY A 707 15.37 -22.94 5.05
CA GLY A 707 15.69 -21.82 4.15
C GLY A 707 17.14 -21.71 3.66
N GLU A 708 18.10 -22.37 4.31
CA GLU A 708 19.53 -22.17 4.01
C GLU A 708 19.88 -22.65 2.59
N ALA A 709 19.34 -23.79 2.17
CA ALA A 709 19.56 -24.39 0.86
C ALA A 709 18.59 -23.90 -0.24
N ALA A 710 17.73 -22.91 0.04
CA ALA A 710 16.79 -22.36 -0.94
C ALA A 710 17.42 -21.19 -1.75
N ASP A 711 17.09 -21.12 -3.04
CA ASP A 711 17.45 -20.01 -3.92
C ASP A 711 16.54 -18.79 -3.68
N VAL A 712 15.25 -19.05 -3.38
CA VAL A 712 14.20 -18.05 -3.17
C VAL A 712 13.50 -18.24 -1.83
N TRP A 713 13.31 -17.16 -1.09
CA TRP A 713 12.53 -17.10 0.15
C TRP A 713 11.18 -16.42 -0.11
N VAL A 714 10.08 -17.16 0.03
CA VAL A 714 8.71 -16.65 0.00
C VAL A 714 8.24 -16.43 1.43
N LEU A 715 8.27 -15.18 1.88
CA LEU A 715 8.01 -14.76 3.25
C LEU A 715 6.59 -14.18 3.37
N ASN A 716 5.66 -14.91 3.97
CA ASN A 716 4.26 -14.52 4.14
C ASN A 716 4.01 -14.01 5.57
N SER A 717 3.58 -12.76 5.76
CA SER A 717 3.33 -12.21 7.11
C SER A 717 2.04 -11.40 7.24
N CYS A 718 1.49 -11.42 8.46
CA CYS A 718 0.19 -10.86 8.81
C CYS A 718 0.29 -9.51 9.56
N THR A 719 -0.55 -8.53 9.21
CA THR A 719 -0.61 -7.21 9.85
C THR A 719 -1.26 -7.20 11.23
N VAL A 720 -1.74 -8.36 11.70
CA VAL A 720 -2.51 -8.46 12.94
C VAL A 720 -1.62 -8.36 14.19
N LYS A 721 -0.36 -8.79 14.13
CA LYS A 721 0.59 -8.74 15.26
C LYS A 721 1.94 -8.13 14.85
N THR A 722 2.29 -6.98 15.42
CA THR A 722 3.54 -6.24 15.13
C THR A 722 4.82 -7.07 15.31
N PRO A 723 4.93 -8.04 16.25
CA PRO A 723 6.10 -8.91 16.31
C PRO A 723 6.27 -9.84 15.08
N SER A 724 5.18 -10.22 14.40
CA SER A 724 5.23 -10.99 13.14
C SER A 724 5.71 -10.16 11.95
N GLU A 725 5.36 -8.86 11.94
CA GLU A 725 5.87 -7.85 11.01
C GLU A 725 7.37 -7.61 11.25
N GLN A 726 7.82 -7.55 12.51
CA GLN A 726 9.23 -7.44 12.89
C GLN A 726 10.04 -8.71 12.56
N GLN A 727 9.51 -9.92 12.79
CA GLN A 727 10.20 -11.16 12.42
C GLN A 727 10.38 -11.31 10.91
N ALA A 728 9.37 -10.92 10.12
CA ALA A 728 9.48 -10.88 8.67
C ALA A 728 10.54 -9.86 8.20
N ASN A 729 10.54 -8.65 8.78
CA ASN A 729 11.56 -7.62 8.50
C ASN A 729 12.99 -8.12 8.79
N ASN A 730 13.22 -8.72 9.96
CA ASN A 730 14.54 -9.26 10.32
C ASN A 730 15.05 -10.30 9.32
N LEU A 731 14.17 -11.18 8.80
CA LEU A 731 14.53 -12.17 7.80
C LEU A 731 14.64 -11.60 6.37
N VAL A 732 13.92 -10.52 6.04
CA VAL A 732 14.18 -9.76 4.80
C VAL A 732 15.58 -9.15 4.84
N VAL A 733 15.99 -8.53 5.96
CA VAL A 733 17.34 -7.97 6.11
C VAL A 733 18.41 -9.08 6.07
N GLN A 734 18.25 -10.14 6.87
CA GLN A 734 19.19 -11.26 6.90
C GLN A 734 19.35 -11.92 5.52
N GLY A 735 18.25 -12.16 4.80
CA GLY A 735 18.31 -12.75 3.46
C GLY A 735 18.94 -11.81 2.42
N GLN A 736 18.74 -10.49 2.53
CA GLN A 736 19.42 -9.50 1.69
C GLN A 736 20.93 -9.48 1.96
N GLU A 737 21.36 -9.56 3.23
CA GLU A 737 22.77 -9.69 3.61
C GLU A 737 23.40 -11.00 3.10
N GLN A 738 22.61 -12.08 3.05
CA GLN A 738 23.00 -13.38 2.46
C GLN A 738 22.86 -13.44 0.93
N GLY A 739 22.44 -12.36 0.26
CA GLY A 739 22.24 -12.31 -1.20
C GLY A 739 21.07 -13.16 -1.74
N LYS A 740 20.20 -13.68 -0.87
CA LYS A 740 19.05 -14.52 -1.23
C LYS A 740 18.00 -13.71 -2.00
N LYS A 741 17.31 -14.36 -2.95
CA LYS A 741 16.12 -13.79 -3.60
C LYS A 741 14.95 -13.82 -2.62
N ILE A 742 14.23 -12.72 -2.43
CA ILE A 742 13.14 -12.62 -1.45
C ILE A 742 11.86 -12.06 -2.06
N ILE A 743 10.75 -12.70 -1.73
CA ILE A 743 9.39 -12.31 -2.09
C ILE A 743 8.58 -12.14 -0.80
N MET A 744 7.99 -10.97 -0.59
CA MET A 744 7.09 -10.72 0.55
C MET A 744 5.62 -10.91 0.16
N ALA A 745 4.94 -11.80 0.86
CA ALA A 745 3.52 -12.13 0.67
C ALA A 745 2.65 -11.77 1.89
N GLY A 746 1.34 -11.87 1.74
CA GLY A 746 0.36 -11.73 2.83
C GLY A 746 -0.03 -10.28 3.16
N CYS A 747 -0.82 -10.13 4.23
CA CYS A 747 -1.45 -8.87 4.60
C CYS A 747 -0.48 -7.69 4.79
N VAL A 748 0.77 -7.93 5.25
CA VAL A 748 1.78 -6.87 5.45
C VAL A 748 2.11 -6.20 4.12
N SER A 749 2.35 -7.00 3.08
CA SER A 749 2.69 -6.51 1.75
C SER A 749 1.54 -5.67 1.17
N GLN A 750 0.29 -6.09 1.38
CA GLN A 750 -0.88 -5.46 0.77
C GLN A 750 -1.37 -4.20 1.48
N ALA A 751 -1.24 -4.11 2.81
CA ALA A 751 -1.70 -2.98 3.62
C ALA A 751 -0.62 -1.91 3.87
N ALA A 752 0.66 -2.29 3.85
CA ALA A 752 1.79 -1.40 4.11
C ALA A 752 2.94 -1.58 3.09
N PRO A 753 2.67 -1.58 1.76
CA PRO A 753 3.70 -1.83 0.75
C PRO A 753 4.85 -0.81 0.73
N SER A 754 4.65 0.37 1.34
CA SER A 754 5.62 1.48 1.37
C SER A 754 6.61 1.44 2.53
N GLU A 755 6.55 0.44 3.42
CA GLU A 755 7.50 0.35 4.54
C GLU A 755 8.94 0.14 3.99
N PRO A 756 9.99 0.79 4.56
CA PRO A 756 11.30 0.88 3.90
C PRO A 756 11.98 -0.46 3.58
N TRP A 757 11.85 -1.44 4.47
CA TRP A 757 12.40 -2.79 4.30
C TRP A 757 11.78 -3.55 3.11
N LEU A 758 10.59 -3.14 2.67
CA LEU A 758 9.88 -3.71 1.52
C LEU A 758 10.27 -3.07 0.18
N GLN A 759 11.19 -2.11 0.14
CA GLN A 759 11.57 -1.42 -1.12
C GLN A 759 12.45 -2.29 -2.03
N ASN A 760 13.25 -3.21 -1.47
CA ASN A 760 14.25 -4.00 -2.20
C ASN A 760 13.88 -5.47 -2.44
N VAL A 761 12.67 -5.89 -2.09
CA VAL A 761 12.14 -7.25 -2.32
C VAL A 761 11.03 -7.24 -3.36
N SER A 762 10.79 -8.40 -3.98
CA SER A 762 9.57 -8.65 -4.74
C SER A 762 8.37 -8.79 -3.78
N ILE A 763 7.15 -8.56 -4.28
CA ILE A 763 5.92 -8.53 -3.48
C ILE A 763 4.75 -9.20 -4.20
N VAL A 764 4.01 -10.02 -3.44
CA VAL A 764 2.68 -10.56 -3.79
C VAL A 764 1.65 -10.10 -2.77
N GLY A 765 0.54 -9.52 -3.24
CA GLY A 765 -0.62 -9.14 -2.43
C GLY A 765 -1.60 -10.30 -2.24
N VAL A 766 -2.43 -10.22 -1.20
CA VAL A 766 -3.37 -11.29 -0.78
C VAL A 766 -4.35 -11.73 -1.89
N LYS A 767 -4.79 -10.81 -2.76
CA LYS A 767 -5.66 -11.13 -3.92
C LYS A 767 -4.91 -11.63 -5.16
N GLN A 768 -3.62 -11.95 -5.03
CA GLN A 768 -2.73 -12.27 -6.17
C GLN A 768 -1.81 -13.48 -5.91
N ILE A 769 -2.15 -14.34 -4.95
CA ILE A 769 -1.38 -15.56 -4.64
C ILE A 769 -1.40 -16.60 -5.77
N ASP A 770 -2.39 -16.52 -6.67
CA ASP A 770 -2.49 -17.26 -7.94
C ASP A 770 -1.26 -17.07 -8.84
N ARG A 771 -0.61 -15.90 -8.76
CA ARG A 771 0.54 -15.51 -9.61
C ARG A 771 1.89 -15.65 -8.90
N ILE A 772 2.00 -16.44 -7.84
CA ILE A 772 3.27 -16.63 -7.11
C ILE A 772 4.38 -17.19 -8.01
N VAL A 773 4.05 -18.08 -8.95
CA VAL A 773 4.99 -18.71 -9.88
C VAL A 773 5.70 -17.65 -10.74
N GLU A 774 4.94 -16.76 -11.37
CA GLU A 774 5.47 -15.63 -12.16
C GLU A 774 6.42 -14.75 -11.33
N VAL A 775 6.08 -14.52 -10.06
CA VAL A 775 6.90 -13.69 -9.16
C VAL A 775 8.16 -14.42 -8.72
N VAL A 776 8.13 -15.75 -8.55
CA VAL A 776 9.34 -16.57 -8.32
C VAL A 776 10.27 -16.54 -9.52
N GLU A 777 9.75 -16.78 -10.73
CA GLU A 777 10.53 -16.71 -11.97
C GLU A 777 11.23 -15.36 -12.15
N GLU A 778 10.49 -14.26 -12.04
CA GLU A 778 11.04 -12.92 -12.25
C GLU A 778 12.05 -12.54 -11.15
N THR A 779 11.82 -12.96 -9.91
CA THR A 779 12.78 -12.69 -8.81
C THR A 779 14.05 -13.52 -8.96
N LEU A 780 13.97 -14.74 -9.50
CA LEU A 780 15.13 -15.55 -9.90
C LEU A 780 15.95 -14.84 -10.99
N LYS A 781 15.29 -14.38 -12.06
CA LYS A 781 15.90 -13.55 -13.14
C LYS A 781 16.53 -12.24 -12.62
N GLY A 782 16.15 -11.81 -11.41
CA GLY A 782 16.70 -10.66 -10.70
C GLY A 782 15.83 -9.41 -10.73
N ASN A 783 14.65 -9.49 -11.34
CA ASN A 783 13.66 -8.42 -11.39
C ASN A 783 12.93 -8.29 -10.04
N LYS A 784 12.45 -7.09 -9.72
CA LYS A 784 11.69 -6.80 -8.48
C LYS A 784 10.22 -6.59 -8.82
N VAL A 785 9.42 -7.65 -8.76
CA VAL A 785 7.99 -7.61 -9.12
C VAL A 785 7.15 -7.13 -7.94
N ARG A 786 6.06 -6.37 -8.18
CA ARG A 786 5.16 -5.89 -7.13
C ARG A 786 3.69 -6.04 -7.54
N LEU A 787 3.12 -7.21 -7.28
CA LEU A 787 1.70 -7.51 -7.53
C LEU A 787 0.87 -7.07 -6.31
N LEU A 788 0.16 -5.95 -6.43
CA LEU A 788 -0.58 -5.29 -5.33
C LEU A 788 -1.97 -4.78 -5.75
N THR A 789 -2.50 -5.28 -6.87
CA THR A 789 -3.75 -4.85 -7.50
C THR A 789 -4.95 -5.26 -6.67
N ARG A 790 -5.67 -4.27 -6.12
CA ARG A 790 -6.90 -4.49 -5.35
C ARG A 790 -8.15 -4.69 -6.22
N ASN A 791 -8.09 -4.33 -7.50
CA ASN A 791 -9.19 -4.46 -8.45
C ASN A 791 -9.08 -5.79 -9.24
N ARG A 792 -9.15 -6.91 -8.51
CA ARG A 792 -9.33 -8.27 -9.05
C ARG A 792 -10.35 -8.99 -8.15
N PRO A 793 -11.10 -9.98 -8.64
CA PRO A 793 -11.71 -10.97 -7.75
C PRO A 793 -10.61 -11.66 -6.94
N ASP A 794 -10.98 -12.24 -5.80
CA ASP A 794 -10.08 -13.07 -5.01
C ASP A 794 -9.73 -14.37 -5.75
N ALA A 795 -8.72 -15.07 -5.24
CA ALA A 795 -8.28 -16.34 -5.81
C ALA A 795 -9.39 -17.40 -5.71
N LEU A 796 -9.43 -18.32 -6.68
CA LEU A 796 -10.37 -19.45 -6.64
C LEU A 796 -9.98 -20.41 -5.50
N LEU A 797 -10.98 -21.04 -4.89
CA LEU A 797 -10.76 -22.11 -3.90
C LEU A 797 -10.07 -23.35 -4.51
N SER A 798 -10.31 -23.61 -5.80
CA SER A 798 -9.79 -24.76 -6.55
C SER A 798 -8.30 -24.64 -6.95
N LEU A 799 -7.47 -23.99 -6.14
CA LEU A 799 -6.02 -23.91 -6.35
C LEU A 799 -5.32 -25.13 -5.72
N PRO A 800 -4.23 -25.64 -6.32
CA PRO A 800 -3.46 -26.74 -5.76
C PRO A 800 -2.86 -26.32 -4.40
N LYS A 801 -2.85 -27.24 -3.43
CA LYS A 801 -2.53 -26.92 -2.03
C LYS A 801 -1.54 -27.93 -1.45
N MET A 802 -0.35 -27.46 -1.07
CA MET A 802 0.61 -28.26 -0.31
C MET A 802 0.41 -27.99 1.18
N ARG A 803 -0.22 -28.92 1.88
CA ARG A 803 -0.49 -28.80 3.32
C ARG A 803 0.78 -28.89 4.15
N LYS A 804 0.80 -28.18 5.28
CA LYS A 804 1.85 -28.35 6.32
C LYS A 804 1.62 -29.56 7.21
N ASN A 805 0.36 -29.98 7.32
CA ASN A 805 -0.06 -31.18 8.02
C ASN A 805 -1.09 -31.90 7.13
N GLU A 806 -0.76 -33.09 6.67
CA GLU A 806 -1.58 -33.90 5.76
C GLU A 806 -2.94 -34.27 6.39
N LEU A 807 -3.04 -34.24 7.72
CA LEU A 807 -4.26 -34.59 8.47
C LEU A 807 -5.20 -33.41 8.72
N ILE A 808 -4.85 -32.17 8.34
CA ILE A 808 -5.61 -30.96 8.66
C ILE A 808 -5.83 -30.08 7.43
N GLU A 809 -7.09 -29.86 7.04
CA GLU A 809 -7.47 -28.90 6.00
C GLU A 809 -7.84 -27.54 6.60
N VAL A 810 -7.04 -26.52 6.32
CA VAL A 810 -7.34 -25.12 6.70
C VAL A 810 -8.14 -24.43 5.59
N LEU A 811 -9.46 -24.58 5.64
CA LEU A 811 -10.43 -24.06 4.67
C LEU A 811 -10.78 -22.60 4.96
N SER A 812 -10.45 -21.69 4.05
CA SER A 812 -10.87 -20.29 4.14
C SER A 812 -12.28 -20.13 3.58
N ILE A 813 -13.24 -19.71 4.41
CA ILE A 813 -14.66 -19.62 4.01
C ILE A 813 -15.03 -18.25 3.42
N SER A 814 -14.31 -17.21 3.78
CA SER A 814 -14.49 -15.85 3.28
C SER A 814 -13.22 -15.01 3.43
N THR A 815 -13.15 -13.91 2.68
CA THR A 815 -12.01 -13.00 2.64
C THR A 815 -12.46 -11.55 2.83
N GLY A 816 -11.69 -10.79 3.62
CA GLY A 816 -12.05 -9.41 3.96
C GLY A 816 -13.06 -9.31 5.09
N CYS A 817 -13.47 -8.09 5.46
CA CYS A 817 -14.24 -7.89 6.69
C CYS A 817 -15.22 -6.72 6.62
N LEU A 818 -16.42 -6.90 7.21
CA LEU A 818 -17.42 -5.85 7.38
C LEU A 818 -16.95 -4.79 8.39
N ASN A 819 -16.41 -5.22 9.54
CA ASN A 819 -16.03 -4.39 10.69
C ASN A 819 -15.08 -3.22 10.35
N ASN A 820 -15.31 -2.06 10.98
CA ASN A 820 -14.56 -0.82 10.77
C ASN A 820 -13.69 -0.40 11.99
N CYS A 821 -13.10 -1.38 12.69
CA CYS A 821 -12.40 -1.19 13.97
C CYS A 821 -11.21 -0.21 13.88
N THR A 822 -11.06 0.68 14.86
CA THR A 822 -10.13 1.82 14.81
C THR A 822 -8.65 1.45 14.88
N TYR A 823 -8.30 0.25 15.31
CA TYR A 823 -6.91 -0.25 15.41
C TYR A 823 -6.50 -1.23 14.30
N CYS A 824 -7.45 -1.78 13.55
CA CYS A 824 -7.20 -2.94 12.70
C CYS A 824 -6.74 -2.56 11.28
N LYS A 825 -5.83 -3.36 10.71
CA LYS A 825 -5.37 -3.23 9.30
C LYS A 825 -6.05 -4.23 8.34
N THR A 826 -6.87 -5.16 8.83
CA THR A 826 -7.49 -6.24 8.04
C THR A 826 -8.26 -5.75 6.81
N LYS A 827 -9.19 -4.81 7.00
CA LYS A 827 -9.99 -4.20 5.91
C LYS A 827 -9.11 -3.38 4.92
N MET A 828 -7.93 -2.92 5.36
CA MET A 828 -6.93 -2.30 4.48
C MET A 828 -6.06 -3.31 3.70
N ALA A 829 -6.07 -4.58 4.11
CA ALA A 829 -5.34 -5.68 3.48
C ALA A 829 -6.23 -6.44 2.48
N ARG A 830 -7.26 -7.14 2.93
CA ARG A 830 -8.11 -8.00 2.09
C ARG A 830 -9.35 -7.28 1.52
N GLY A 831 -9.83 -6.23 2.18
CA GLY A 831 -10.97 -5.41 1.74
C GLY A 831 -12.24 -5.62 2.57
N ASP A 832 -13.38 -5.23 2.01
CA ASP A 832 -14.71 -5.62 2.46
C ASP A 832 -14.94 -7.15 2.35
N LEU A 833 -15.98 -7.66 3.01
CA LEU A 833 -16.32 -9.09 2.99
C LEU A 833 -16.67 -9.56 1.57
N VAL A 834 -16.09 -10.71 1.20
CA VAL A 834 -16.52 -11.58 0.10
C VAL A 834 -16.58 -13.00 0.63
N SER A 835 -17.76 -13.62 0.64
CA SER A 835 -17.94 -15.03 0.99
C SER A 835 -17.75 -15.92 -0.23
N TYR A 836 -17.08 -17.07 -0.07
CA TYR A 836 -17.06 -18.08 -1.13
C TYR A 836 -18.40 -18.83 -1.17
N PRO A 837 -18.83 -19.34 -2.36
CA PRO A 837 -20.07 -20.08 -2.50
C PRO A 837 -20.16 -21.33 -1.61
N LEU A 838 -21.37 -21.64 -1.16
CA LEU A 838 -21.65 -22.80 -0.32
C LEU A 838 -21.24 -24.12 -0.99
N GLU A 839 -21.51 -24.27 -2.29
CA GLU A 839 -21.23 -25.50 -3.04
C GLU A 839 -19.71 -25.74 -3.17
N ASP A 840 -18.94 -24.70 -3.53
CA ASP A 840 -17.48 -24.77 -3.64
C ASP A 840 -16.82 -25.19 -2.31
N LEU A 841 -17.28 -24.61 -1.18
CA LEU A 841 -16.76 -24.92 0.16
C LEU A 841 -17.08 -26.35 0.61
N VAL A 842 -18.28 -26.83 0.29
CA VAL A 842 -18.71 -28.20 0.62
C VAL A 842 -17.96 -29.23 -0.23
N GLU A 843 -17.70 -28.93 -1.49
CA GLU A 843 -16.96 -29.84 -2.38
C GLU A 843 -15.45 -29.87 -2.08
N GLN A 844 -14.85 -28.72 -1.73
CA GLN A 844 -13.46 -28.70 -1.25
C GLN A 844 -13.31 -29.48 0.07
N ALA A 845 -14.27 -29.35 1.00
CA ALA A 845 -14.28 -30.16 2.21
C ALA A 845 -14.44 -31.67 1.90
N ARG A 846 -15.29 -32.04 0.93
CA ARG A 846 -15.44 -33.43 0.47
C ARG A 846 -14.11 -33.99 -0.05
N ALA A 847 -13.47 -33.30 -0.99
CA ALA A 847 -12.22 -33.76 -1.61
C ALA A 847 -11.12 -33.98 -0.55
N ALA A 848 -10.95 -33.03 0.38
CA ALA A 848 -9.98 -33.15 1.46
C ALA A 848 -10.19 -34.41 2.32
N PHE A 849 -11.44 -34.76 2.65
CA PHE A 849 -11.74 -35.97 3.43
C PHE A 849 -11.66 -37.27 2.65
N HIS A 850 -12.11 -37.29 1.39
CA HIS A 850 -12.28 -38.52 0.61
C HIS A 850 -11.05 -38.88 -0.24
N ASP A 851 -10.42 -37.90 -0.88
CA ASP A 851 -9.33 -38.12 -1.83
C ASP A 851 -7.95 -37.96 -1.16
N GLU A 852 -7.87 -37.14 -0.10
CA GLU A 852 -6.61 -36.72 0.53
C GLU A 852 -6.43 -37.22 1.98
N GLY A 853 -7.46 -37.85 2.57
CA GLY A 853 -7.37 -38.58 3.85
C GLY A 853 -7.37 -37.72 5.14
N VAL A 854 -7.71 -36.43 5.04
CA VAL A 854 -7.75 -35.45 6.15
C VAL A 854 -8.62 -35.94 7.32
N LYS A 855 -8.29 -35.50 8.55
CA LYS A 855 -9.01 -35.82 9.79
C LYS A 855 -9.63 -34.61 10.49
N GLU A 856 -9.07 -33.42 10.29
CA GLU A 856 -9.62 -32.17 10.83
C GLU A 856 -9.87 -31.13 9.74
N LEU A 857 -11.06 -30.53 9.75
CA LEU A 857 -11.42 -29.35 8.95
C LEU A 857 -11.38 -28.11 9.84
N TRP A 858 -10.40 -27.23 9.64
CA TRP A 858 -10.26 -25.97 10.37
C TRP A 858 -10.79 -24.81 9.53
N LEU A 859 -11.96 -24.29 9.88
CA LEU A 859 -12.56 -23.16 9.17
C LEU A 859 -11.88 -21.86 9.58
N THR A 860 -11.43 -21.07 8.61
CA THR A 860 -10.78 -19.78 8.83
C THR A 860 -11.43 -18.66 8.01
N SER A 861 -11.33 -17.44 8.55
CA SER A 861 -11.83 -16.19 7.97
C SER A 861 -11.24 -15.03 8.79
N GLU A 862 -11.38 -13.81 8.28
CA GLU A 862 -11.23 -12.60 9.11
C GLU A 862 -12.31 -12.46 10.18
N ASP A 863 -13.48 -13.07 9.98
CA ASP A 863 -14.60 -13.10 10.92
C ASP A 863 -15.58 -14.22 10.53
N LEU A 864 -15.47 -15.40 11.14
CA LEU A 864 -16.22 -16.59 10.72
C LEU A 864 -17.73 -16.36 10.71
N GLY A 865 -18.26 -15.68 11.72
CA GLY A 865 -19.67 -15.34 11.85
C GLY A 865 -20.18 -14.42 10.74
N ALA A 866 -19.31 -13.70 10.03
CA ALA A 866 -19.72 -12.78 8.97
C ALA A 866 -20.16 -13.47 7.67
N TRP A 867 -19.75 -14.74 7.46
CA TRP A 867 -20.01 -15.49 6.23
C TRP A 867 -21.49 -15.51 5.84
N GLY A 868 -21.75 -15.46 4.53
CA GLY A 868 -23.08 -15.58 3.94
C GLY A 868 -23.83 -14.24 3.80
N ARG A 869 -23.56 -13.24 4.66
CA ARG A 869 -24.31 -11.96 4.68
C ARG A 869 -24.24 -11.16 3.37
N ASP A 870 -23.20 -11.33 2.56
CA ASP A 870 -23.04 -10.72 1.24
C ASP A 870 -23.70 -11.52 0.10
N ILE A 871 -24.07 -12.79 0.35
CA ILE A 871 -24.71 -13.70 -0.61
C ILE A 871 -26.13 -14.15 -0.19
N ASN A 872 -26.68 -13.57 0.87
CA ASN A 872 -27.99 -13.89 1.48
C ASN A 872 -28.10 -15.30 2.09
N LEU A 873 -27.02 -15.79 2.70
CA LEU A 873 -26.96 -16.99 3.55
C LEU A 873 -26.49 -16.62 4.96
N VAL A 874 -26.51 -17.58 5.89
CA VAL A 874 -25.98 -17.41 7.26
C VAL A 874 -25.00 -18.53 7.63
N LEU A 875 -24.10 -18.29 8.59
CA LEU A 875 -23.09 -19.28 9.00
C LEU A 875 -23.69 -20.67 9.35
N PRO A 876 -24.83 -20.80 10.05
CA PRO A 876 -25.48 -22.10 10.26
C PRO A 876 -25.76 -22.91 8.99
N ASP A 877 -26.06 -22.28 7.83
CA ASP A 877 -26.28 -22.99 6.56
C ASP A 877 -25.02 -23.77 6.14
N LEU A 878 -23.87 -23.08 6.16
CA LEU A 878 -22.58 -23.66 5.83
C LEU A 878 -22.19 -24.77 6.81
N LEU A 879 -22.31 -24.53 8.11
CA LEU A 879 -21.92 -25.52 9.12
C LEU A 879 -22.81 -26.77 9.04
N ASN A 880 -24.12 -26.61 8.83
CA ASN A 880 -25.04 -27.73 8.60
C ASN A 880 -24.83 -28.44 7.25
N ALA A 881 -24.18 -27.82 6.27
CA ALA A 881 -23.78 -28.48 5.03
C ALA A 881 -22.47 -29.27 5.21
N LEU A 882 -21.46 -28.66 5.85
CA LEU A 882 -20.17 -29.28 6.13
C LEU A 882 -20.29 -30.51 7.06
N VAL A 883 -21.13 -30.43 8.10
CA VAL A 883 -21.43 -31.55 9.00
C VAL A 883 -21.94 -32.81 8.27
N LYS A 884 -22.55 -32.66 7.09
CA LYS A 884 -23.06 -33.78 6.28
C LYS A 884 -21.98 -34.44 5.40
N VAL A 885 -20.85 -33.78 5.14
CA VAL A 885 -19.73 -34.34 4.34
C VAL A 885 -18.53 -34.78 5.18
N ILE A 886 -18.41 -34.34 6.43
CA ILE A 886 -17.37 -34.83 7.36
C ILE A 886 -17.64 -36.31 7.68
N PRO A 887 -16.68 -37.23 7.44
CA PRO A 887 -16.86 -38.66 7.74
C PRO A 887 -16.82 -38.94 9.25
N ASP A 888 -17.26 -40.13 9.65
CA ASP A 888 -17.19 -40.56 11.05
C ASP A 888 -15.73 -40.71 11.50
N GLY A 889 -15.41 -40.25 12.71
CA GLY A 889 -14.03 -40.17 13.20
C GLY A 889 -13.22 -38.96 12.72
N SER A 890 -13.80 -38.07 11.91
CA SER A 890 -13.21 -36.75 11.58
C SER A 890 -13.94 -35.60 12.28
N MET A 891 -13.25 -34.48 12.47
CA MET A 891 -13.72 -33.34 13.27
C MET A 891 -13.65 -32.01 12.50
N MET A 892 -14.55 -31.08 12.85
CA MET A 892 -14.50 -29.68 12.41
C MET A 892 -14.21 -28.74 13.58
N ARG A 893 -13.33 -27.77 13.34
CA ARG A 893 -12.97 -26.69 14.26
C ARG A 893 -13.46 -25.36 13.70
N LEU A 894 -14.19 -24.60 14.51
CA LEU A 894 -14.61 -23.24 14.17
C LEU A 894 -13.48 -22.24 14.46
N GLY A 895 -13.24 -21.33 13.50
CA GLY A 895 -12.31 -20.21 13.64
C GLY A 895 -12.86 -19.04 14.46
N MET A 896 -12.08 -17.96 14.49
CA MET A 896 -12.41 -16.74 15.24
C MET A 896 -13.66 -16.03 14.69
N THR A 897 -14.57 -15.64 15.57
CA THR A 897 -15.86 -15.02 15.24
C THR A 897 -16.19 -13.86 16.19
N ASN A 898 -16.68 -12.72 15.69
CA ASN A 898 -16.99 -11.57 16.54
C ASN A 898 -18.40 -11.67 17.18
N PRO A 899 -18.59 -11.15 18.42
CA PRO A 899 -19.83 -11.30 19.19
C PRO A 899 -21.17 -11.03 18.46
N PRO A 900 -21.36 -9.95 17.67
CA PRO A 900 -22.67 -9.66 17.07
C PRO A 900 -23.17 -10.81 16.20
N TYR A 901 -22.26 -11.45 15.47
CA TYR A 901 -22.62 -12.40 14.42
C TYR A 901 -22.91 -13.82 14.94
N ILE A 902 -22.51 -14.13 16.18
CA ILE A 902 -22.95 -15.33 16.91
C ILE A 902 -24.22 -15.06 17.71
N LEU A 903 -24.41 -13.83 18.22
CA LEU A 903 -25.62 -13.45 18.95
C LEU A 903 -26.89 -13.59 18.09
N ASP A 904 -26.78 -13.29 16.79
CA ASP A 904 -27.86 -13.47 15.80
C ASP A 904 -28.34 -14.93 15.65
N HIS A 905 -27.49 -15.94 15.96
CA HIS A 905 -27.70 -17.37 15.70
C HIS A 905 -27.33 -18.25 16.92
N LEU A 906 -27.52 -17.72 18.13
CA LEU A 906 -26.90 -18.25 19.35
C LEU A 906 -27.27 -19.71 19.65
N GLU A 907 -28.55 -20.07 19.43
CA GLU A 907 -29.10 -21.41 19.70
C GLU A 907 -28.58 -22.42 18.66
N GLU A 908 -28.66 -22.08 17.36
CA GLU A 908 -28.19 -22.90 16.24
C GLU A 908 -26.68 -23.23 16.36
N ILE A 909 -25.87 -22.24 16.74
CA ILE A 909 -24.43 -22.43 16.93
C ILE A 909 -24.15 -23.34 18.14
N ALA A 910 -24.97 -23.31 19.20
CA ALA A 910 -24.84 -24.24 20.32
C ALA A 910 -25.22 -25.68 19.93
N GLU A 911 -26.27 -25.87 19.13
CA GLU A 911 -26.61 -27.19 18.55
C GLU A 911 -25.47 -27.74 17.69
N ILE A 912 -24.88 -26.90 16.83
CA ILE A 912 -23.75 -27.27 15.96
C ILE A 912 -22.49 -27.61 16.79
N LEU A 913 -22.18 -26.85 17.85
CA LEU A 913 -21.05 -27.15 18.75
C LEU A 913 -21.28 -28.42 19.58
N ASN A 914 -22.54 -28.80 19.84
CA ASN A 914 -22.90 -30.06 20.47
C ASN A 914 -22.77 -31.27 19.52
N HIS A 915 -22.84 -31.08 18.20
CA HIS A 915 -22.75 -32.16 17.21
C HIS A 915 -21.42 -32.96 17.37
N PRO A 916 -21.43 -34.31 17.34
CA PRO A 916 -20.25 -35.14 17.63
C PRO A 916 -19.04 -34.85 16.73
N LYS A 917 -19.27 -34.50 15.45
CA LYS A 917 -18.21 -34.18 14.46
C LYS A 917 -17.66 -32.74 14.54
N VAL A 918 -18.04 -31.97 15.56
CA VAL A 918 -17.60 -30.57 15.73
C VAL A 918 -16.96 -30.43 17.11
N TYR A 919 -15.81 -29.79 17.21
CA TYR A 919 -15.20 -29.51 18.50
C TYR A 919 -16.05 -28.50 19.29
N ALA A 920 -16.26 -28.75 20.60
CA ALA A 920 -16.90 -27.82 21.51
C ALA A 920 -15.94 -26.68 21.90
N PHE A 921 -15.54 -25.90 20.89
CA PHE A 921 -14.55 -24.83 20.96
C PHE A 921 -15.10 -23.57 20.30
N LEU A 922 -15.01 -22.43 21.00
CA LEU A 922 -15.47 -21.13 20.50
C LEU A 922 -14.39 -20.07 20.72
N HIS A 923 -13.81 -19.54 19.63
CA HIS A 923 -12.90 -18.40 19.69
C HIS A 923 -13.66 -17.10 19.41
N ILE A 924 -14.03 -16.42 20.50
CA ILE A 924 -14.83 -15.19 20.49
C ILE A 924 -14.07 -14.07 21.20
N PRO A 925 -13.51 -13.08 20.49
CA PRO A 925 -12.59 -12.12 21.10
C PRO A 925 -13.32 -10.89 21.64
N VAL A 926 -13.30 -10.70 22.96
CA VAL A 926 -13.98 -9.55 23.61
C VAL A 926 -13.26 -8.23 23.30
N GLN A 927 -11.92 -8.24 23.17
CA GLN A 927 -11.02 -7.11 22.96
C GLN A 927 -10.86 -6.17 24.17
N SER A 928 -11.95 -5.75 24.81
CA SER A 928 -11.96 -5.01 26.09
C SER A 928 -13.30 -5.24 26.78
N ALA A 929 -13.34 -5.21 28.12
CA ALA A 929 -14.60 -5.30 28.85
C ALA A 929 -15.27 -3.94 29.12
N SER A 930 -14.60 -2.81 28.83
CA SER A 930 -15.22 -1.48 28.96
C SER A 930 -15.99 -1.12 27.69
N ASP A 931 -17.28 -0.80 27.84
CA ASP A 931 -18.14 -0.32 26.75
C ASP A 931 -17.66 1.01 26.15
N ALA A 932 -16.96 1.85 26.94
CA ALA A 932 -16.35 3.08 26.44
C ALA A 932 -15.16 2.77 25.51
N VAL A 933 -14.28 1.85 25.93
CA VAL A 933 -13.15 1.40 25.10
C VAL A 933 -13.63 0.64 23.87
N LEU A 934 -14.66 -0.20 23.98
CA LEU A 934 -15.30 -0.88 22.84
C LEU A 934 -15.88 0.12 21.82
N THR A 935 -16.49 1.21 22.31
CA THR A 935 -17.00 2.30 21.46
C THR A 935 -15.86 3.02 20.70
N ASP A 936 -14.77 3.39 21.38
CA ASP A 936 -13.59 3.98 20.73
C ASP A 936 -12.84 3.01 19.80
N MET A 937 -12.90 1.71 20.10
CA MET A 937 -12.44 0.64 19.22
C MET A 937 -13.29 0.50 17.95
N LYS A 938 -14.50 1.10 17.91
CA LYS A 938 -15.58 0.81 16.95
C LYS A 938 -15.91 -0.68 16.90
N ARG A 939 -16.41 -1.18 18.03
CA ARG A 939 -17.13 -2.45 18.11
C ARG A 939 -18.64 -2.19 18.15
N GLU A 940 -19.38 -3.10 17.55
CA GLU A 940 -20.85 -3.05 17.42
C GLU A 940 -21.52 -3.92 18.50
N TYR A 941 -20.80 -4.19 19.59
CA TYR A 941 -21.22 -4.97 20.75
C TYR A 941 -20.73 -4.32 22.05
N SER A 942 -21.43 -4.64 23.13
CA SER A 942 -21.06 -4.30 24.51
C SER A 942 -20.45 -5.51 25.24
N ARG A 943 -19.85 -5.28 26.41
CA ARG A 943 -19.54 -6.31 27.40
C ARG A 943 -20.73 -7.21 27.65
N ARG A 944 -21.94 -6.64 27.84
CA ARG A 944 -23.17 -7.40 28.05
C ARG A 944 -23.48 -8.38 26.92
N HIS A 945 -23.30 -7.98 25.65
CA HIS A 945 -23.53 -8.89 24.52
C HIS A 945 -22.54 -10.06 24.50
N PHE A 946 -21.28 -9.81 24.87
CA PHE A 946 -20.29 -10.88 25.06
C PHE A 946 -20.68 -11.80 26.23
N GLU A 947 -21.08 -11.24 27.38
CA GLU A 947 -21.49 -12.02 28.55
C GLU A 947 -22.72 -12.90 28.26
N GLN A 948 -23.70 -12.41 27.48
CA GLN A 948 -24.85 -13.21 27.04
C GLN A 948 -24.44 -14.44 26.23
N ILE A 949 -23.46 -14.30 25.32
CA ILE A 949 -22.96 -15.43 24.52
C ILE A 949 -22.19 -16.41 25.41
N ALA A 950 -21.31 -15.90 26.27
CA ALA A 950 -20.47 -16.73 27.14
C ALA A 950 -21.30 -17.49 28.19
N ASP A 951 -22.24 -16.83 28.87
CA ASP A 951 -23.12 -17.44 29.87
C ASP A 951 -24.02 -18.52 29.22
N TYR A 952 -24.66 -18.22 28.07
CA TYR A 952 -25.50 -19.19 27.34
C TYR A 952 -24.69 -20.40 26.86
N MET A 953 -23.50 -20.18 26.28
CA MET A 953 -22.66 -21.24 25.74
C MET A 953 -22.10 -22.16 26.84
N ILE A 954 -21.82 -21.64 28.04
CA ILE A 954 -21.43 -22.43 29.21
C ILE A 954 -22.61 -23.28 29.74
N GLU A 955 -23.84 -22.79 29.64
CA GLU A 955 -25.06 -23.51 30.02
C GLU A 955 -25.45 -24.61 29.02
N HIS A 956 -25.32 -24.35 27.71
CA HIS A 956 -25.88 -25.20 26.65
C HIS A 956 -24.87 -26.11 25.93
N VAL A 957 -23.56 -25.89 26.06
CA VAL A 957 -22.51 -26.71 25.41
C VAL A 957 -21.59 -27.34 26.47
N PRO A 958 -21.74 -28.65 26.78
CA PRO A 958 -21.01 -29.30 27.85
C PRO A 958 -19.48 -29.22 27.70
N ASN A 959 -18.82 -28.77 28.77
CA ASN A 959 -17.37 -28.58 28.84
C ASN A 959 -16.80 -27.75 27.65
N ILE A 960 -17.52 -26.71 27.19
CA ILE A 960 -17.04 -25.83 26.11
C ILE A 960 -15.68 -25.18 26.43
N TYR A 961 -14.84 -25.06 25.41
CA TYR A 961 -13.56 -24.34 25.48
C TYR A 961 -13.71 -22.96 24.83
N ILE A 962 -13.85 -21.92 25.64
CA ILE A 962 -13.94 -20.53 25.18
C ILE A 962 -12.53 -19.91 25.14
N ALA A 963 -12.10 -19.47 23.97
CA ALA A 963 -10.87 -18.70 23.75
C ALA A 963 -11.21 -17.24 23.44
N THR A 964 -10.45 -16.28 23.98
CA THR A 964 -10.71 -14.85 23.75
C THR A 964 -9.43 -14.01 23.65
N ASP A 965 -9.46 -12.92 22.89
CA ASP A 965 -8.40 -11.91 22.81
C ASP A 965 -8.77 -10.67 23.62
N MET A 966 -7.76 -10.05 24.25
CA MET A 966 -7.86 -8.70 24.81
C MET A 966 -6.72 -7.81 24.29
N ILE A 967 -7.03 -6.53 24.07
CA ILE A 967 -6.10 -5.47 23.67
C ILE A 967 -5.99 -4.48 24.82
N LEU A 968 -4.92 -4.59 25.60
CA LEU A 968 -4.67 -3.77 26.78
C LEU A 968 -3.88 -2.49 26.44
N ALA A 969 -4.05 -1.47 27.27
CA ALA A 969 -3.49 -0.13 27.10
C ALA A 969 -3.86 0.54 25.78
N PHE A 970 -5.11 0.32 25.34
CA PHE A 970 -5.70 1.07 24.23
C PHE A 970 -5.69 2.59 24.54
N PRO A 971 -5.53 3.51 23.55
CA PRO A 971 -5.20 4.91 23.84
C PRO A 971 -6.18 5.72 24.71
N THR A 972 -7.41 5.25 24.92
CA THR A 972 -8.42 5.89 25.78
C THR A 972 -8.70 5.14 27.09
N GLU A 973 -8.13 3.94 27.27
CA GLU A 973 -8.36 3.05 28.43
C GLU A 973 -7.88 3.68 29.76
N THR A 974 -8.83 3.99 30.66
CA THR A 974 -8.55 4.50 32.01
C THR A 974 -8.01 3.38 32.94
N LEU A 975 -7.96 3.60 34.25
CA LEU A 975 -7.62 2.50 35.19
C LEU A 975 -8.86 1.66 35.50
N GLU A 976 -10.03 2.30 35.51
CA GLU A 976 -11.34 1.72 35.71
C GLU A 976 -11.69 0.78 34.53
N ASP A 977 -11.50 1.21 33.28
CA ASP A 977 -11.68 0.37 32.08
C ASP A 977 -10.83 -0.92 32.10
N PHE A 978 -9.63 -0.81 32.68
CA PHE A 978 -8.72 -1.94 32.84
C PHE A 978 -9.18 -2.89 33.96
N GLU A 979 -9.74 -2.36 35.05
CA GLU A 979 -10.24 -3.18 36.15
C GLU A 979 -11.54 -3.93 35.78
N GLU A 980 -12.44 -3.33 34.98
CA GLU A 980 -13.55 -4.05 34.34
C GLU A 980 -13.05 -5.22 33.48
N SER A 981 -11.94 -5.02 32.76
CA SER A 981 -11.30 -6.05 31.95
C SER A 981 -10.70 -7.17 32.81
N MET A 982 -10.14 -6.84 33.97
CA MET A 982 -9.68 -7.83 34.96
C MET A 982 -10.85 -8.57 35.61
N GLU A 983 -11.97 -7.91 35.91
CA GLU A 983 -13.18 -8.51 36.46
C GLU A 983 -13.78 -9.57 35.51
N LEU A 984 -13.92 -9.27 34.22
CA LEU A 984 -14.44 -10.22 33.23
C LEU A 984 -13.59 -11.50 33.17
N VAL A 985 -12.27 -11.37 33.23
CA VAL A 985 -11.35 -12.51 33.25
C VAL A 985 -11.44 -13.29 34.57
N ARG A 986 -11.68 -12.63 35.71
CA ARG A 986 -11.97 -13.31 37.00
C ARG A 986 -13.31 -14.07 36.99
N LYS A 987 -14.36 -13.53 36.34
CA LYS A 987 -15.68 -14.19 36.20
C LYS A 987 -15.56 -15.51 35.44
N TYR A 988 -15.01 -15.46 34.22
CA TYR A 988 -15.05 -16.59 33.29
C TYR A 988 -13.84 -17.53 33.36
N LYS A 989 -12.69 -17.07 33.87
CA LYS A 989 -11.44 -17.85 33.93
C LYS A 989 -11.10 -18.54 32.60
N PHE A 990 -11.14 -17.78 31.49
CA PHE A 990 -10.98 -18.29 30.13
C PHE A 990 -9.79 -19.25 29.99
N PRO A 991 -9.99 -20.49 29.50
CA PRO A 991 -8.92 -21.47 29.28
C PRO A 991 -7.78 -20.97 28.39
N SER A 992 -8.12 -20.22 27.33
CA SER A 992 -7.15 -19.48 26.51
C SER A 992 -7.48 -17.99 26.49
N LEU A 993 -6.51 -17.18 26.90
CA LEU A 993 -6.61 -15.72 26.92
C LEU A 993 -5.42 -15.13 26.15
N PHE A 994 -5.68 -14.59 24.96
CA PHE A 994 -4.67 -13.93 24.14
C PHE A 994 -4.52 -12.47 24.59
N ILE A 995 -3.59 -12.27 25.54
CA ILE A 995 -3.25 -10.96 26.08
C ILE A 995 -2.34 -10.22 25.08
N ASN A 996 -2.86 -9.23 24.38
CA ASN A 996 -2.10 -8.40 23.44
C ASN A 996 -1.99 -6.96 24.00
N GLN A 997 -0.78 -6.37 24.02
CA GLN A 997 -0.64 -4.93 24.26
C GLN A 997 -1.03 -4.15 22.98
N TYR A 998 -1.67 -2.98 23.12
CA TYR A 998 -1.91 -2.09 21.98
C TYR A 998 -0.59 -1.59 21.36
N TYR A 999 -0.51 -1.62 20.03
CA TYR A 999 0.53 -1.00 19.23
C TYR A 999 -0.12 -0.15 18.11
N PRO A 1000 0.23 1.14 17.98
CA PRO A 1000 -0.29 1.98 16.89
C PRO A 1000 0.27 1.51 15.54
N ARG A 1001 -0.59 1.44 14.52
CA ARG A 1001 -0.24 0.93 13.18
C ARG A 1001 -0.41 2.03 12.13
N SER A 1002 0.57 2.17 11.23
CA SER A 1002 0.56 3.17 10.16
C SER A 1002 -0.78 3.20 9.41
N GLY A 1003 -1.45 4.37 9.41
CA GLY A 1003 -2.73 4.61 8.73
C GLY A 1003 -4.03 4.40 9.53
N THR A 1004 -4.03 3.67 10.66
CA THR A 1004 -5.29 3.37 11.38
C THR A 1004 -5.82 4.57 12.18
N PRO A 1005 -7.13 4.69 12.42
CA PRO A 1005 -7.69 5.78 13.23
C PRO A 1005 -7.09 5.92 14.63
N ALA A 1006 -6.92 4.82 15.36
CA ALA A 1006 -6.39 4.79 16.72
C ALA A 1006 -4.89 5.15 16.79
N ALA A 1007 -4.14 5.02 15.68
CA ALA A 1007 -2.74 5.44 15.63
C ALA A 1007 -2.55 6.96 15.70
N ARG A 1008 -3.63 7.75 15.58
CA ARG A 1008 -3.62 9.21 15.80
C ARG A 1008 -3.94 9.63 17.23
N LEU A 1009 -4.37 8.69 18.08
CA LEU A 1009 -4.65 8.95 19.49
C LEU A 1009 -3.35 8.97 20.31
N LYS A 1010 -3.36 9.69 21.43
CA LYS A 1010 -2.20 9.74 22.33
C LYS A 1010 -2.05 8.38 23.03
N LYS A 1011 -1.03 7.60 22.67
CA LYS A 1011 -0.71 6.32 23.32
C LYS A 1011 -0.57 6.51 24.85
N ILE A 1012 -1.08 5.55 25.62
CA ILE A 1012 -0.74 5.34 27.03
C ILE A 1012 0.78 5.11 27.16
N ASP A 1013 1.36 5.51 28.29
CA ASP A 1013 2.79 5.37 28.53
C ASP A 1013 3.23 3.89 28.47
N THR A 1014 4.43 3.63 27.97
CA THR A 1014 4.91 2.26 27.76
C THR A 1014 5.21 1.53 29.08
N ILE A 1015 5.48 2.24 30.17
CA ILE A 1015 5.62 1.65 31.51
C ILE A 1015 4.25 1.18 32.02
N GLU A 1016 3.23 2.03 31.95
CA GLU A 1016 1.86 1.70 32.38
C GLU A 1016 1.25 0.60 31.49
N ALA A 1017 1.47 0.64 30.17
CA ALA A 1017 1.04 -0.41 29.26
C ALA A 1017 1.64 -1.79 29.60
N ARG A 1018 2.92 -1.81 29.99
CA ARG A 1018 3.60 -3.04 30.46
C ARG A 1018 3.06 -3.50 31.81
N LYS A 1019 2.81 -2.58 32.74
CA LYS A 1019 2.22 -2.87 34.06
C LYS A 1019 0.85 -3.55 33.93
N ARG A 1020 -0.04 -3.01 33.10
CA ARG A 1020 -1.36 -3.60 32.79
C ARG A 1020 -1.24 -4.98 32.14
N THR A 1021 -0.36 -5.10 31.15
CA THR A 1021 -0.08 -6.38 30.47
C THR A 1021 0.46 -7.44 31.44
N ALA A 1022 1.35 -7.06 32.35
CA ALA A 1022 1.89 -7.93 33.39
C ALA A 1022 0.81 -8.35 34.39
N ALA A 1023 0.00 -7.42 34.90
CA ALA A 1023 -1.08 -7.73 35.86
C ALA A 1023 -2.14 -8.68 35.28
N MET A 1024 -2.54 -8.51 34.02
CA MET A 1024 -3.42 -9.46 33.34
C MET A 1024 -2.75 -10.83 33.12
N SER A 1025 -1.45 -10.84 32.81
CA SER A 1025 -0.68 -12.08 32.64
C SER A 1025 -0.48 -12.83 33.96
N GLU A 1026 -0.38 -12.10 35.07
CA GLU A 1026 -0.30 -12.63 36.43
C GLU A 1026 -1.66 -13.20 36.87
N LEU A 1027 -2.76 -12.47 36.64
CA LEU A 1027 -4.13 -12.98 36.82
C LEU A 1027 -4.36 -14.27 36.00
N PHE A 1028 -3.98 -14.30 34.72
CA PHE A 1028 -4.08 -15.52 33.91
C PHE A 1028 -3.20 -16.67 34.44
N ARG A 1029 -2.20 -16.41 35.28
CA ARG A 1029 -1.37 -17.44 35.93
C ARG A 1029 -1.92 -17.95 37.26
N THR A 1030 -2.91 -17.30 37.88
CA THR A 1030 -3.50 -17.78 39.15
C THR A 1030 -4.49 -18.93 38.98
N TYR A 1031 -4.92 -19.22 37.74
CA TYR A 1031 -5.87 -20.29 37.43
C TYR A 1031 -5.46 -21.14 36.23
N THR A 1032 -6.04 -22.34 36.13
CA THR A 1032 -6.00 -23.23 34.96
C THR A 1032 -7.33 -23.97 34.84
N ARG A 1033 -7.57 -24.59 33.67
CA ARG A 1033 -8.64 -25.56 33.41
C ARG A 1033 -8.23 -26.99 33.78
N PHE A 1034 -6.93 -27.27 33.82
CA PHE A 1034 -6.39 -28.61 34.03
C PHE A 1034 -5.88 -28.74 35.47
N THR A 1035 -6.82 -29.00 36.38
CA THR A 1035 -6.57 -29.27 37.80
C THR A 1035 -6.32 -30.76 38.05
N GLU A 1036 -5.77 -31.09 39.23
CA GLU A 1036 -5.26 -32.45 39.53
C GLU A 1036 -6.37 -33.52 39.61
N ASP A 1037 -7.63 -33.12 39.77
CA ASP A 1037 -8.82 -33.97 39.69
C ASP A 1037 -9.03 -34.60 38.30
N ARG A 1038 -8.46 -34.01 37.24
CA ARG A 1038 -8.46 -34.59 35.89
C ARG A 1038 -7.51 -35.80 35.76
N ILE A 1039 -6.63 -36.06 36.73
CA ILE A 1039 -5.67 -37.18 36.69
C ILE A 1039 -6.40 -38.51 36.92
N GLY A 1040 -6.12 -39.50 36.07
CA GLY A 1040 -6.78 -40.79 36.07
C GLY A 1040 -8.03 -40.87 35.20
N GLU A 1041 -8.57 -39.73 34.73
CA GLU A 1041 -9.63 -39.69 33.70
C GLU A 1041 -9.20 -40.43 32.43
N ILE A 1042 -10.18 -40.96 31.70
CA ILE A 1042 -10.00 -41.60 30.39
C ILE A 1042 -10.63 -40.71 29.33
N HIS A 1043 -9.88 -40.39 28.28
CA HIS A 1043 -10.32 -39.57 27.14
C HIS A 1043 -10.08 -40.31 25.84
N ASN A 1044 -11.02 -40.19 24.90
CA ASN A 1044 -10.76 -40.46 23.49
C ASN A 1044 -10.18 -39.20 22.86
N VAL A 1045 -9.06 -39.37 22.16
CA VAL A 1045 -8.22 -38.27 21.66
C VAL A 1045 -7.85 -38.54 20.21
N LEU A 1046 -8.19 -37.60 19.31
CA LEU A 1046 -7.72 -37.61 17.93
C LEU A 1046 -6.34 -36.98 17.88
N VAL A 1047 -5.30 -37.72 17.47
CA VAL A 1047 -3.92 -37.19 17.42
C VAL A 1047 -3.55 -36.78 15.99
N THR A 1048 -3.34 -35.48 15.79
CA THR A 1048 -3.09 -34.89 14.47
C THR A 1048 -1.76 -34.15 14.36
N GLU A 1049 -1.12 -33.76 15.46
CA GLU A 1049 0.15 -33.01 15.45
C GLU A 1049 1.26 -33.72 16.25
N VAL A 1050 2.51 -33.27 16.07
CA VAL A 1050 3.68 -33.71 16.84
C VAL A 1050 4.20 -32.54 17.68
N ALA A 1051 4.49 -32.78 18.96
CA ALA A 1051 4.98 -31.76 19.88
C ALA A 1051 6.41 -31.33 19.56
N ALA A 1052 6.79 -30.11 19.96
CA ALA A 1052 8.13 -29.57 19.70
C ALA A 1052 9.28 -30.30 20.43
N ASP A 1053 8.98 -31.17 21.40
CA ASP A 1053 9.96 -32.06 22.02
C ASP A 1053 10.33 -33.26 21.13
N LYS A 1054 9.50 -33.58 20.12
CA LYS A 1054 9.57 -34.81 19.31
C LYS A 1054 9.51 -36.10 20.15
N LEU A 1055 8.85 -36.06 21.30
CA LEU A 1055 8.59 -37.20 22.18
C LEU A 1055 7.07 -37.50 22.28
N HIS A 1056 6.22 -36.48 22.13
CA HIS A 1056 4.77 -36.63 22.20
C HIS A 1056 4.06 -36.27 20.89
N GLY A 1057 3.00 -37.02 20.57
CA GLY A 1057 1.92 -36.54 19.71
C GLY A 1057 1.02 -35.58 20.49
N VAL A 1058 0.44 -34.61 19.78
CA VAL A 1058 -0.53 -33.65 20.30
C VAL A 1058 -1.89 -33.98 19.70
N GLY A 1059 -2.84 -34.30 20.55
CA GLY A 1059 -4.22 -34.60 20.15
C GLY A 1059 -5.26 -33.86 20.97
N HIS A 1060 -6.49 -33.92 20.50
CA HIS A 1060 -7.62 -33.19 21.07
C HIS A 1060 -8.81 -34.12 21.34
N ASN A 1061 -9.48 -33.90 22.48
CA ASN A 1061 -10.79 -34.53 22.76
C ASN A 1061 -11.94 -33.68 22.17
N LYS A 1062 -13.21 -34.12 22.35
CA LYS A 1062 -14.41 -33.39 21.89
C LYS A 1062 -14.47 -31.92 22.36
N SER A 1063 -13.88 -31.60 23.51
CA SER A 1063 -13.80 -30.25 24.08
C SER A 1063 -12.58 -29.45 23.61
N TYR A 1064 -11.83 -29.94 22.62
CA TYR A 1064 -10.58 -29.34 22.14
C TYR A 1064 -9.53 -29.14 23.25
N GLU A 1065 -9.55 -29.99 24.28
CA GLU A 1065 -8.53 -29.99 25.33
C GLU A 1065 -7.28 -30.70 24.82
N GLN A 1066 -6.14 -30.01 24.91
CA GLN A 1066 -4.86 -30.48 24.37
C GLN A 1066 -4.27 -31.59 25.27
N ILE A 1067 -4.11 -32.78 24.71
CA ILE A 1067 -3.61 -33.98 25.40
C ILE A 1067 -2.36 -34.48 24.68
N LEU A 1068 -1.29 -34.70 25.46
CA LEU A 1068 -0.01 -35.22 25.00
C LEU A 1068 0.03 -36.74 25.17
N VAL A 1069 0.40 -37.45 24.10
CA VAL A 1069 0.45 -38.92 24.01
C VAL A 1069 1.86 -39.34 23.58
N PRO A 1070 2.55 -40.29 24.23
CA PRO A 1070 3.89 -40.75 23.80
C PRO A 1070 3.90 -41.24 22.34
N LEU A 1071 4.86 -40.77 21.53
CA LEU A 1071 4.93 -41.08 20.11
C LEU A 1071 5.10 -42.58 19.82
N GLU A 1072 5.84 -43.27 20.68
CA GLU A 1072 6.05 -44.73 20.65
C GLU A 1072 4.75 -45.56 20.72
N HIS A 1073 3.63 -44.93 21.12
CA HIS A 1073 2.32 -45.56 21.25
C HIS A 1073 1.23 -44.78 20.50
N CYS A 1074 1.61 -43.89 19.59
CA CYS A 1074 0.71 -42.96 18.92
C CYS A 1074 0.71 -43.17 17.40
N LYS A 1075 -0.44 -43.51 16.83
CA LYS A 1075 -0.66 -43.51 15.38
C LYS A 1075 -1.37 -42.22 14.96
N MET A 1076 -0.72 -41.47 14.07
CA MET A 1076 -1.22 -40.17 13.60
C MET A 1076 -2.49 -40.36 12.76
N GLY A 1077 -3.48 -39.50 13.00
CA GLY A 1077 -4.76 -39.50 12.29
C GLY A 1077 -5.80 -40.51 12.81
N GLU A 1078 -5.56 -41.13 13.97
CA GLU A 1078 -6.48 -42.05 14.62
C GLU A 1078 -6.93 -41.56 16.00
N TRP A 1079 -8.07 -42.08 16.45
CA TRP A 1079 -8.57 -41.89 17.81
C TRP A 1079 -7.94 -42.91 18.74
N ILE A 1080 -7.35 -42.44 19.84
CA ILE A 1080 -6.70 -43.26 20.85
C ILE A 1080 -7.40 -43.03 22.19
N GLU A 1081 -7.74 -44.11 22.90
CA GLU A 1081 -8.19 -44.03 24.28
C GLU A 1081 -6.96 -43.90 25.20
N VAL A 1082 -6.89 -42.81 25.97
CA VAL A 1082 -5.75 -42.49 26.84
C VAL A 1082 -6.19 -42.13 28.24
N ARG A 1083 -5.40 -42.54 29.24
CA ARG A 1083 -5.57 -42.15 30.64
C ARG A 1083 -4.67 -40.97 30.96
N ILE A 1084 -5.20 -39.93 31.58
CA ILE A 1084 -4.41 -38.78 32.04
C ILE A 1084 -3.50 -39.20 33.20
N THR A 1085 -2.20 -38.96 33.07
CA THR A 1085 -1.19 -39.29 34.08
C THR A 1085 -0.71 -38.08 34.87
N SER A 1086 -0.75 -36.89 34.26
CA SER A 1086 -0.42 -35.62 34.91
C SER A 1086 -1.00 -34.43 34.13
N VAL A 1087 -1.07 -33.27 34.78
CA VAL A 1087 -1.60 -32.03 34.18
C VAL A 1087 -0.56 -30.92 34.18
N THR A 1088 -0.63 -30.05 33.18
CA THR A 1088 0.12 -28.79 33.11
C THR A 1088 -0.86 -27.64 32.92
N LYS A 1089 -0.40 -26.37 32.98
CA LYS A 1089 -1.30 -25.22 32.82
C LYS A 1089 -2.09 -25.23 31.48
N PHE A 1090 -1.52 -25.80 30.42
CA PHE A 1090 -2.02 -25.66 29.04
C PHE A 1090 -2.34 -26.98 28.34
N SER A 1091 -1.86 -28.11 28.86
CA SER A 1091 -2.13 -29.44 28.32
C SER A 1091 -2.12 -30.49 29.41
N MET A 1092 -2.79 -31.62 29.15
CA MET A 1092 -2.71 -32.82 29.96
C MET A 1092 -1.68 -33.79 29.33
N ILE A 1093 -1.03 -34.62 30.15
CA ILE A 1093 -0.12 -35.69 29.70
C ILE A 1093 -0.79 -37.02 30.00
N SER A 1094 -0.66 -37.99 29.10
CA SER A 1094 -1.43 -39.23 29.14
C SER A 1094 -0.62 -40.46 28.70
N THR A 1095 -1.16 -41.65 28.96
CA THR A 1095 -0.71 -42.91 28.38
C THR A 1095 -1.88 -43.71 27.81
N PRO A 1096 -1.75 -44.42 26.67
CA PRO A 1096 -2.82 -45.26 26.13
C PRO A 1096 -3.27 -46.36 27.11
N THR A 1097 -4.57 -46.57 27.22
CA THR A 1097 -5.14 -47.54 28.17
C THR A 1097 -4.77 -48.99 27.85
N SER A 1098 -4.53 -49.31 26.57
CA SER A 1098 -4.15 -50.62 26.05
C SER A 1098 -2.80 -51.17 26.54
N LEU A 1099 -1.93 -50.34 27.13
CA LEU A 1099 -0.62 -50.78 27.64
C LEU A 1099 -0.69 -51.42 29.05
N SER A 1100 -1.87 -51.41 29.68
CA SER A 1100 -2.04 -51.81 31.08
C SER A 1100 -1.91 -53.32 31.36
N GLU A 1101 -1.70 -54.17 30.34
CA GLU A 1101 -1.47 -55.62 30.50
C GLU A 1101 -0.02 -56.08 30.22
N VAL A 1102 0.87 -55.23 29.67
CA VAL A 1102 2.19 -55.69 29.14
C VAL A 1102 3.35 -55.54 30.14
N THR A 1103 3.23 -54.67 31.15
CA THR A 1103 4.32 -54.26 32.06
C THR A 1103 4.74 -55.28 33.12
N ALA A 1104 4.49 -56.58 32.90
CA ALA A 1104 4.79 -57.65 33.85
C ALA A 1104 5.65 -58.81 33.33
N GLN A 1105 5.92 -58.94 32.01
CA GLN A 1105 6.31 -60.24 31.44
C GLN A 1105 7.46 -60.27 30.41
N HIS A 1106 8.23 -59.20 30.24
CA HIS A 1106 9.39 -59.15 29.33
C HIS A 1106 10.71 -58.67 29.98
N TRP A 1107 11.05 -59.22 31.15
CA TRP A 1107 12.35 -59.01 31.82
C TRP A 1107 13.07 -60.32 32.21
N THR A 1108 12.67 -61.47 31.67
CA THR A 1108 13.22 -62.80 32.02
C THR A 1108 13.93 -63.53 30.88
N ASP A 1109 13.56 -63.31 29.61
CA ASP A 1109 13.87 -64.23 28.51
C ASP A 1109 14.69 -63.61 27.36
N SER A 1110 15.90 -63.14 27.66
CA SER A 1110 16.92 -62.83 26.64
C SER A 1110 18.34 -63.01 27.21
N PRO A 1111 19.26 -63.77 26.57
CA PRO A 1111 20.57 -64.09 27.17
C PRO A 1111 21.54 -62.91 27.34
N ASN A 1112 21.31 -61.77 26.69
CA ASN A 1112 22.35 -60.75 26.45
C ASN A 1112 22.45 -59.65 27.52
N TRP A 1113 21.60 -59.66 28.56
CA TRP A 1113 21.59 -58.62 29.61
C TRP A 1113 22.91 -58.53 30.40
N MET A 1114 23.68 -59.62 30.46
CA MET A 1114 24.87 -59.74 31.30
C MET A 1114 26.11 -58.99 30.76
N TYR A 1115 26.09 -58.50 29.51
CA TYR A 1115 27.26 -57.89 28.85
C TYR A 1115 27.20 -56.36 28.68
N PHE A 1116 26.01 -55.76 28.56
CA PHE A 1116 25.89 -54.33 28.27
C PHE A 1116 26.16 -53.41 29.47
N TYR A 1117 25.70 -53.80 30.67
CA TYR A 1117 25.85 -52.98 31.88
C TYR A 1117 27.32 -52.76 32.31
N PRO A 1118 28.19 -53.79 32.34
CA PRO A 1118 29.61 -53.62 32.71
C PRO A 1118 30.34 -52.62 31.80
N MET A 1119 30.17 -52.73 30.48
CA MET A 1119 30.77 -51.82 29.48
C MET A 1119 30.36 -50.36 29.70
N THR A 1120 29.06 -50.09 29.84
CA THR A 1120 28.55 -48.73 30.04
C THR A 1120 28.98 -48.13 31.37
N PHE A 1121 29.03 -48.95 32.44
CA PHE A 1121 29.49 -48.50 33.75
C PHE A 1121 31.00 -48.22 33.76
N PHE A 1122 31.80 -49.04 33.06
CA PHE A 1122 33.26 -48.85 32.93
C PHE A 1122 33.61 -47.58 32.14
N LEU A 1123 32.85 -47.27 31.07
CA LEU A 1123 32.99 -46.00 30.34
C LEU A 1123 32.60 -44.77 31.19
N LEU A 1124 31.52 -44.85 31.96
CA LEU A 1124 31.14 -43.80 32.92
C LEU A 1124 32.19 -43.61 34.03
N LEU A 1125 32.80 -44.70 34.51
CA LEU A 1125 33.88 -44.67 35.49
C LEU A 1125 35.15 -44.04 34.91
N LEU A 1126 35.54 -44.39 33.67
CA LEU A 1126 36.67 -43.76 32.98
C LEU A 1126 36.46 -42.26 32.77
N VAL A 1127 35.27 -41.83 32.34
CA VAL A 1127 34.96 -40.40 32.14
C VAL A 1127 34.96 -39.62 33.45
N THR A 1128 34.47 -40.21 34.55
CA THR A 1128 34.53 -39.56 35.88
C THR A 1128 35.94 -39.52 36.45
N LEU A 1129 36.74 -40.59 36.31
CA LEU A 1129 38.15 -40.60 36.72
C LEU A 1129 38.99 -39.59 35.93
N TYR A 1130 38.83 -39.53 34.60
CA TYR A 1130 39.52 -38.54 33.75
C TYR A 1130 39.12 -37.09 34.08
N SER A 1131 37.92 -36.88 34.62
CA SER A 1131 37.44 -35.57 35.08
C SER A 1131 37.98 -35.15 36.46
N ILE A 1132 38.69 -36.05 37.16
CA ILE A 1132 39.19 -35.87 38.54
C ILE A 1132 40.73 -35.72 38.58
N ASP A 1133 41.40 -35.54 37.42
CA ASP A 1133 42.87 -35.40 37.36
C ASP A 1133 43.42 -34.04 37.83
N ARG A 1134 43.23 -33.79 39.13
CA ARG A 1134 44.13 -33.03 40.01
C ARG A 1134 44.19 -33.76 41.35
N PHE A 1135 45.40 -34.14 41.76
CA PHE A 1135 45.75 -34.88 43.00
C PHE A 1135 45.63 -36.42 42.99
N ILE A 1136 46.29 -37.08 42.02
CA ILE A 1136 46.90 -38.41 42.25
C ILE A 1136 48.39 -38.34 41.87
N SER A 1137 49.26 -39.03 42.60
CA SER A 1137 50.72 -39.01 42.43
C SER A 1137 51.23 -40.00 41.36
N PRO A 1138 52.37 -39.72 40.70
CA PRO A 1138 52.98 -40.68 39.78
C PRO A 1138 53.38 -41.97 40.51
N GLY A 1139 52.80 -43.09 40.07
CA GLY A 1139 52.98 -44.43 40.66
C GLY A 1139 51.78 -45.37 40.42
N PHE A 1140 50.56 -44.83 40.35
CA PHE A 1140 49.32 -45.61 40.20
C PHE A 1140 49.27 -46.50 38.94
N LEU A 1141 50.02 -46.17 37.89
CA LEU A 1141 50.07 -46.94 36.63
C LEU A 1141 50.97 -48.18 36.67
N GLU A 1142 51.92 -48.29 37.62
CA GLU A 1142 52.85 -49.44 37.66
C GLU A 1142 52.24 -50.68 38.32
N GLU A 1143 51.20 -50.54 39.15
CA GLU A 1143 50.53 -51.68 39.81
C GLU A 1143 49.47 -52.38 38.93
N TRP A 1144 48.91 -51.70 37.92
CA TRP A 1144 47.76 -52.21 37.14
C TRP A 1144 48.12 -52.90 35.81
N LEU A 1145 49.35 -52.74 35.33
CA LEU A 1145 49.83 -53.34 34.07
C LEU A 1145 49.76 -54.88 33.96
N PRO A 1146 49.83 -55.70 35.04
CA PRO A 1146 49.77 -57.16 34.92
C PRO A 1146 48.43 -57.75 34.42
N PHE A 1147 47.32 -56.99 34.46
CA PHE A 1147 45.97 -57.55 34.24
C PHE A 1147 45.45 -57.47 32.79
N LEU A 1148 46.25 -56.97 31.85
CA LEU A 1148 45.86 -56.75 30.44
C LEU A 1148 46.66 -57.59 29.43
N ALA A 1149 47.42 -58.59 29.89
CA ALA A 1149 48.38 -59.33 29.09
C ALA A 1149 48.21 -60.85 29.19
N ASP A 1150 47.02 -61.38 28.89
CA ASP A 1150 46.87 -62.80 28.55
C ASP A 1150 45.59 -63.08 27.71
N THR A 1151 45.75 -63.20 26.38
CA THR A 1151 44.92 -64.01 25.45
C THR A 1151 45.54 -63.93 24.05
N GLU A 1152 46.10 -65.04 23.57
CA GLU A 1152 46.68 -65.20 22.23
C GLU A 1152 46.18 -66.54 21.64
N THR A 1153 46.17 -66.69 20.30
CA THR A 1153 45.83 -67.92 19.52
C THR A 1153 44.33 -68.36 19.53
N ASP A 1154 43.74 -68.97 18.48
CA ASP A 1154 44.09 -68.96 17.04
C ASP A 1154 42.92 -69.37 16.10
N ASN A 1155 43.02 -68.92 14.83
CA ASN A 1155 42.63 -69.53 13.53
C ASN A 1155 41.31 -70.30 13.22
N ASP A 1156 41.05 -70.33 11.90
CA ASP A 1156 40.24 -71.26 11.08
C ASP A 1156 38.70 -71.34 11.20
N MET A 1157 38.00 -70.72 10.23
CA MET A 1157 37.39 -71.48 9.11
C MET A 1157 36.86 -70.55 7.98
N TRP A 1158 37.00 -70.98 6.72
CA TRP A 1158 36.49 -70.30 5.51
C TRP A 1158 35.84 -71.31 4.55
N MET A 1159 34.97 -70.82 3.64
CA MET A 1159 34.46 -71.45 2.40
C MET A 1159 33.47 -72.65 2.53
N HIS A 1160 32.22 -72.45 2.09
CA HIS A 1160 31.67 -72.95 0.80
C HIS A 1160 30.12 -72.84 0.71
N GLY A 1161 29.59 -72.40 -0.44
CA GLY A 1161 28.15 -72.48 -0.81
C GLY A 1161 27.81 -73.72 -1.65
N PRO A 1162 26.55 -73.90 -2.14
CA PRO A 1162 26.20 -73.29 -3.45
C PRO A 1162 24.70 -72.96 -3.74
N ASN A 1163 24.50 -72.05 -4.71
CA ASN A 1163 23.58 -72.01 -5.88
C ASN A 1163 22.41 -73.02 -6.02
N ALA A 1164 21.28 -72.73 -6.72
CA ALA A 1164 20.71 -71.49 -7.32
C ALA A 1164 19.25 -71.76 -7.80
N GLY A 1165 18.51 -70.74 -8.26
CA GLY A 1165 17.15 -70.92 -8.83
C GLY A 1165 16.36 -69.64 -9.19
N ASP A 1166 16.82 -68.95 -10.24
CA ASP A 1166 16.11 -68.03 -11.17
C ASP A 1166 14.65 -67.56 -10.86
N ASN A 1167 14.43 -66.26 -10.61
CA ASN A 1167 14.03 -65.29 -11.66
C ASN A 1167 13.79 -63.84 -11.15
N ASP A 1168 14.04 -62.87 -12.03
CA ASP A 1168 13.39 -61.57 -12.24
C ASP A 1168 13.07 -60.59 -11.05
N ASP A 1169 14.06 -59.71 -10.81
CA ASP A 1169 13.96 -58.24 -10.98
C ASP A 1169 13.30 -57.29 -9.92
N VAL A 1170 13.80 -56.04 -9.93
CA VAL A 1170 13.23 -54.76 -9.38
C VAL A 1170 13.41 -54.39 -7.87
N VAL A 1171 14.44 -53.54 -7.64
CA VAL A 1171 14.48 -52.30 -6.80
C VAL A 1171 14.84 -52.31 -5.29
N PHE A 1172 15.91 -51.53 -5.01
CA PHE A 1172 16.34 -50.72 -3.86
C PHE A 1172 15.31 -50.29 -2.78
N TYR A 1173 15.67 -49.86 -1.55
CA TYR A 1173 16.96 -49.62 -0.84
C TYR A 1173 16.67 -49.67 0.69
N GLU A 1174 17.69 -49.94 1.51
CA GLU A 1174 17.85 -49.38 2.89
C GLU A 1174 19.16 -48.59 2.95
#